data_AF-A0A7S4V6K7-F1
#
_entry.id   AF-A0A7S4V6K7-F1
#
_cell.length_a   1.000
_cell.length_b   1.000
_cell.length_c   1.000
_cell.angle_alpha   90.00
_cell.angle_beta   90.00
_cell.angle_gamma   90.00
#
_symmetry.space_group_name_H-M   'P 1'
#
loop_
_entity.id
_entity.type
_entity.pdbx_description
1 polymer ?
#
loop_
_entity_poly.entity_id
_entity_poly.type
_entity_poly.pdbx_seq_one_letter_code
_entity_poly.pdbx_strand_id
1 'polypeptide(L)'
;MPPGWFFRRSDESRSGISSANAWLSSGPNMPREGTPTGELSPAMDRAPGAPSSSGDASPRSAPPQQPSTKEARYRDLRYTKFSIEGFAGEKHAVLIPDHTTLTMPILRQICTALDKQVPSLLLSGMSSLCHTSRLSNSQLRRCAGFTQLVEEAKMSIQGKGGATDASLVEVVDRLLERKVATSVSCIANAAQRTNVWTYTGPRITNLEMFLQQCVESDETDVFRLAAAHMQDLAYMESPGSAELMRELFDNSQEMSAEGVSYFQPIRLKGDLWDPGVCTTNAEFCEHGFDHWSFDAYDERSASGHPIALWPWPYADLFLLFYREGGSRGKTSELDWHYRTARRLDGEAVPFDPEVLAPLGRVFFGSPSSWGTQMKKSLLRGMNVARPLVLIDNTPNVAKQLCLCVAAIMKVWERAPLVACRPFLDDAASAQLGSAPTSGQLIQALSPSKILQHVKDVFDSSGMDTREKLALSDIVGLLDMAKRRPRAFREMVFILDPLADPSDSVSQLMATFMSCQTGWKEANHSTVHRSLVLQAWGLHVKLSRNELQLRRLLTAMVVLTALAMVFSTCLAMLMASVSVEEGFAWWTPCLHVSMVALPIFAALLTIFRNNFQITQKWAEAHIAASRVVSEIYYFLGNVGPYRAGPAVCQRRFLRRLRSMAKRSSAPWMREEDLAGGWEKVFRDEPERLHQHVRTSLYRSRQPCCSCRCLRQLVGSLAGSFSWTCLLLDDEPPDLAMPVTAETYMETRLLPLKMFHTEMMQQLRRLRVALHLALVLFFLVSLMFAAVGAPSLIPIALSLAAFTSSVMHWIAPAEAFMALDGAIETLNALDRRWRSTDVVENRSLATKVHLIVMTERIALRVARSFSPATLLPELAEGDDDESEVEAGDEKATEASIMEQRSRPISISVAPSQEQSAISTPSIPDAGGRGVGAAAGKR
;
A
#
# COMPACT_ATOMS: atom_id res chain seq x y z
N MET A 1 -45.53 -7.27 -26.17
CA MET A 1 -45.47 -8.29 -27.26
C MET A 1 -44.10 -8.96 -27.22
N PRO A 2 -44.02 -10.30 -27.13
CA PRO A 2 -42.76 -11.06 -27.19
C PRO A 2 -42.62 -11.90 -28.47
N PRO A 3 -41.38 -12.22 -28.88
CA PRO A 3 -40.99 -13.52 -29.43
C PRO A 3 -39.78 -14.11 -28.67
N GLY A 4 -39.47 -15.41 -28.65
CA GLY A 4 -39.89 -16.53 -29.51
C GLY A 4 -38.72 -16.96 -30.43
N TRP A 5 -37.82 -17.86 -29.99
CA TRP A 5 -37.81 -19.32 -30.25
C TRP A 5 -37.43 -19.80 -31.67
N PHE A 6 -36.32 -20.57 -31.77
CA PHE A 6 -35.83 -21.50 -32.84
C PHE A 6 -34.48 -22.10 -32.34
N PHE A 7 -33.85 -23.21 -32.81
CA PHE A 7 -34.15 -24.35 -33.72
C PHE A 7 -33.22 -25.51 -33.22
N ARG A 8 -33.68 -26.58 -32.54
CA ARG A 8 -34.21 -27.89 -33.00
C ARG A 8 -33.29 -28.79 -33.86
N ARG A 9 -32.97 -30.00 -33.32
CA ARG A 9 -32.48 -31.27 -33.96
C ARG A 9 -31.03 -31.29 -34.50
N SER A 10 -30.35 -32.45 -34.61
CA SER A 10 -30.80 -33.85 -34.71
C SER A 10 -29.91 -34.91 -34.01
N ASP A 11 -30.48 -36.09 -33.75
CA ASP A 11 -29.88 -37.32 -33.18
C ASP A 11 -29.21 -38.26 -34.23
N GLU A 12 -28.77 -39.44 -33.73
CA GLU A 12 -28.36 -40.70 -34.42
C GLU A 12 -26.87 -40.88 -34.81
N SER A 13 -26.22 -42.05 -34.62
CA SER A 13 -26.58 -43.32 -33.93
C SER A 13 -25.39 -44.30 -33.74
N ARG A 14 -25.60 -45.39 -32.95
CA ARG A 14 -24.83 -46.68 -32.86
C ARG A 14 -23.39 -46.60 -32.31
N SER A 15 -22.79 -47.60 -31.64
CA SER A 15 -23.16 -48.96 -31.13
C SER A 15 -22.16 -49.28 -29.97
N GLY A 16 -22.38 -50.09 -28.93
CA GLY A 16 -23.15 -51.33 -28.81
C GLY A 16 -22.20 -52.55 -28.83
N ILE A 17 -21.84 -53.11 -27.67
CA ILE A 17 -21.33 -54.48 -27.41
C ILE A 17 -21.49 -54.79 -25.92
N SER A 18 -21.78 -56.04 -25.57
CA SER A 18 -21.95 -56.55 -24.20
C SER A 18 -20.91 -57.62 -23.86
N SER A 19 -20.68 -57.85 -22.55
CA SER A 19 -20.47 -59.19 -21.99
C SER A 19 -20.57 -59.15 -20.45
N ALA A 20 -20.68 -60.32 -19.83
CA ALA A 20 -21.05 -60.48 -18.42
C ALA A 20 -20.13 -61.46 -17.66
N ASN A 21 -20.28 -61.45 -16.33
CA ASN A 21 -19.99 -62.53 -15.38
C ASN A 21 -18.53 -62.96 -15.09
N ALA A 22 -18.17 -62.77 -13.81
CA ALA A 22 -17.58 -63.74 -12.88
C ALA A 22 -16.23 -64.43 -13.18
N TRP A 23 -15.36 -64.50 -12.15
CA TRP A 23 -15.00 -65.76 -11.46
C TRP A 23 -14.19 -65.50 -10.17
N LEU A 24 -14.02 -66.53 -9.33
CA LEU A 24 -13.40 -66.48 -8.00
C LEU A 24 -11.88 -66.78 -8.01
N SER A 25 -11.15 -66.25 -7.02
CA SER A 25 -10.01 -66.89 -6.30
C SER A 25 -9.54 -65.95 -5.16
N SER A 26 -9.84 -66.25 -3.89
CA SER A 26 -9.03 -67.05 -2.93
C SER A 26 -7.97 -66.23 -2.17
N GLY A 27 -8.03 -66.22 -0.83
CA GLY A 27 -7.09 -65.54 0.07
C GLY A 27 -5.74 -66.28 0.24
N PRO A 28 -4.97 -66.02 1.34
CA PRO A 28 -5.47 -66.33 2.69
C PRO A 28 -5.06 -65.34 3.83
N ASN A 29 -5.56 -65.66 5.04
CA ASN A 29 -5.30 -65.01 6.33
C ASN A 29 -3.86 -65.16 6.87
N MET A 30 -3.48 -64.26 7.79
CA MET A 30 -2.81 -64.48 9.11
C MET A 30 -1.82 -63.32 9.45
N PRO A 31 -1.46 -63.07 10.73
CA PRO A 31 -2.22 -63.30 11.97
C PRO A 31 -2.22 -62.10 12.96
N ARG A 32 -2.97 -62.31 14.04
CA ARG A 32 -3.10 -61.56 15.30
C ARG A 32 -1.82 -61.15 16.03
N GLU A 33 -1.98 -60.05 16.79
CA GLU A 33 -1.68 -59.86 18.21
C GLU A 33 -0.48 -60.61 18.83
N GLY A 34 0.56 -59.86 19.19
CA GLY A 34 1.61 -60.28 20.12
C GLY A 34 1.85 -59.20 21.19
N THR A 35 1.43 -59.48 22.41
CA THR A 35 1.86 -58.75 23.61
C THR A 35 3.33 -59.06 23.94
N PRO A 36 4.04 -58.11 24.57
CA PRO A 36 5.10 -58.48 25.49
C PRO A 36 4.84 -57.87 26.88
N THR A 37 4.53 -58.74 27.84
CA THR A 37 4.88 -58.54 29.24
C THR A 37 6.40 -58.63 29.38
N GLY A 38 7.03 -57.68 30.07
CA GLY A 38 8.47 -57.69 30.32
C GLY A 38 8.81 -56.78 31.50
N GLU A 39 9.24 -57.38 32.60
CA GLU A 39 9.57 -56.70 33.85
C GLU A 39 10.90 -55.94 33.76
N LEU A 40 11.02 -54.84 34.50
CA LEU A 40 12.07 -54.60 35.51
C LEU A 40 12.10 -53.12 35.93
N SER A 41 11.77 -52.86 37.20
CA SER A 41 12.13 -51.62 37.89
C SER A 41 13.24 -51.92 38.89
N PRO A 42 14.24 -51.05 39.07
CA PRO A 42 14.96 -50.96 40.33
C PRO A 42 14.20 -50.02 41.27
N ALA A 43 13.88 -50.51 42.47
CA ALA A 43 13.34 -49.67 43.54
C ALA A 43 14.38 -48.68 44.06
N MET A 44 13.93 -47.53 44.58
CA MET A 44 14.76 -46.65 45.41
C MET A 44 13.97 -46.28 46.67
N ASP A 45 14.66 -46.32 47.81
CA ASP A 45 14.04 -46.48 49.12
C ASP A 45 13.17 -45.31 49.61
N ARG A 46 12.10 -45.66 50.32
CA ARG A 46 11.38 -44.75 51.22
C ARG A 46 11.51 -45.25 52.66
N ALA A 47 12.20 -44.47 53.49
CA ALA A 47 12.09 -44.59 54.95
C ALA A 47 10.84 -43.83 55.46
N PRO A 48 10.08 -44.35 56.44
CA PRO A 48 8.95 -43.66 57.06
C PRO A 48 9.35 -42.94 58.36
N GLY A 49 8.74 -41.78 58.67
CA GLY A 49 9.08 -41.06 59.91
C GLY A 49 8.28 -39.80 60.25
N ALA A 50 7.08 -39.98 60.82
CA ALA A 50 6.42 -39.03 61.74
C ALA A 50 5.97 -37.64 61.15
N PRO A 51 5.27 -36.78 61.93
CA PRO A 51 3.81 -36.82 61.89
C PRO A 51 3.12 -35.47 61.62
N SER A 52 1.81 -35.53 61.38
CA SER A 52 0.92 -34.39 61.17
C SER A 52 0.77 -33.49 62.39
N SER A 53 0.86 -32.17 62.19
CA SER A 53 0.27 -31.16 63.07
C SER A 53 -0.23 -29.96 62.25
N SER A 54 -1.31 -29.34 62.75
CA SER A 54 -1.83 -27.98 62.46
C SER A 54 -1.14 -27.16 61.35
N GLY A 55 -1.83 -26.58 60.38
CA GLY A 55 -3.17 -25.98 60.51
C GLY A 55 -3.07 -24.46 60.58
N ASP A 56 -2.45 -23.85 59.57
CA ASP A 56 -2.35 -22.40 59.41
C ASP A 56 -3.09 -21.95 58.15
N ALA A 57 -4.13 -21.13 58.35
CA ALA A 57 -4.90 -20.56 57.27
C ALA A 57 -4.19 -19.29 56.75
N SER A 58 -3.23 -19.48 55.84
CA SER A 58 -2.60 -18.36 55.11
C SER A 58 -3.69 -17.45 54.52
N PRO A 59 -3.72 -16.15 54.85
CA PRO A 59 -4.69 -15.24 54.26
C PRO A 59 -4.45 -15.20 52.75
N ARG A 60 -5.51 -15.43 51.96
CA ARG A 60 -5.47 -15.12 50.53
C ARG A 60 -5.21 -13.63 50.38
N SER A 61 -3.96 -13.27 50.13
CA SER A 61 -3.60 -11.92 49.72
C SER A 61 -4.44 -11.58 48.48
N ALA A 62 -5.21 -10.50 48.57
CA ALA A 62 -5.83 -9.94 47.39
C ALA A 62 -4.71 -9.65 46.37
N PRO A 63 -4.92 -9.89 45.07
CA PRO A 63 -3.92 -9.54 44.07
C PRO A 63 -3.57 -8.06 44.25
N PRO A 64 -2.27 -7.69 44.30
CA PRO A 64 -1.86 -6.33 44.60
C PRO A 64 -2.53 -5.39 43.61
N GLN A 65 -3.28 -4.41 44.12
CA GLN A 65 -3.88 -3.38 43.28
C GLN A 65 -2.74 -2.68 42.54
N GLN A 66 -2.69 -2.83 41.22
CA GLN A 66 -1.73 -2.09 40.40
C GLN A 66 -1.95 -0.59 40.68
N PRO A 67 -0.89 0.17 41.00
CA PRO A 67 -1.02 1.59 41.24
C PRO A 67 -1.60 2.25 39.98
N SER A 68 -2.55 3.17 40.17
CA SER A 68 -3.16 3.91 39.07
C SER A 68 -2.09 4.70 38.33
N THR A 69 -1.73 4.26 37.12
CA THR A 69 -0.73 4.94 36.30
C THR A 69 -1.27 6.29 35.82
N LYS A 70 -0.37 7.28 35.78
CA LYS A 70 -0.66 8.62 35.28
C LYS A 70 -0.21 8.67 33.81
N GLU A 71 -1.03 9.23 32.93
CA GLU A 71 -0.58 9.53 31.56
C GLU A 71 0.55 10.57 31.61
N ALA A 72 1.64 10.34 30.88
CA ALA A 72 2.77 11.27 30.92
C ALA A 72 2.35 12.64 30.41
N ARG A 73 2.89 13.67 31.06
CA ARG A 73 3.07 14.96 30.42
C ARG A 73 4.48 15.02 29.88
N TYR A 74 4.68 15.72 28.77
CA TYR A 74 6.01 15.94 28.18
C TYR A 74 7.04 16.47 29.19
N ARG A 75 6.59 17.32 30.12
CA ARG A 75 7.38 17.88 31.24
C ARG A 75 7.66 16.91 32.40
N ASP A 76 6.95 15.80 32.48
CA ASP A 76 7.24 14.75 33.48
C ASP A 76 8.42 13.87 33.02
N LEU A 77 8.91 14.04 31.78
CA LEU A 77 10.06 13.32 31.22
C LEU A 77 11.35 14.09 31.42
N ARG A 78 12.46 13.37 31.59
CA ARG A 78 13.81 13.95 31.54
C ARG A 78 14.49 13.57 30.22
N TYR A 79 15.41 14.41 29.77
CA TYR A 79 16.16 14.22 28.55
C TYR A 79 17.65 14.47 28.78
N THR A 80 18.48 13.67 28.12
CA THR A 80 19.92 13.93 27.98
C THR A 80 20.41 13.54 26.59
N LYS A 81 21.44 14.24 26.12
CA LYS A 81 22.14 13.96 24.86
C LYS A 81 23.56 13.52 25.20
N PHE A 82 24.07 12.51 24.51
CA PHE A 82 25.41 11.98 24.78
C PHE A 82 26.07 11.41 23.53
N SER A 83 27.35 11.10 23.66
CA SER A 83 28.16 10.35 22.69
C SER A 83 29.03 9.37 23.46
N ILE A 84 29.12 8.13 22.98
CA ILE A 84 30.01 7.11 23.57
C ILE A 84 31.32 7.11 22.76
N GLU A 85 32.46 7.20 23.43
CA GLU A 85 33.76 7.11 22.77
C GLU A 85 33.91 5.75 22.05
N GLY A 86 34.42 5.78 20.81
CA GLY A 86 34.47 4.60 19.92
C GLY A 86 33.22 4.40 19.05
N PHE A 87 32.07 4.99 19.38
CA PHE A 87 30.80 4.78 18.68
C PHE A 87 30.38 6.00 17.85
N ALA A 88 29.82 5.74 16.67
CA ALA A 88 29.39 6.80 15.75
C ALA A 88 28.04 7.42 16.13
N GLY A 89 27.95 8.74 15.93
CA GLY A 89 26.72 9.52 16.05
C GLY A 89 26.41 10.01 17.46
N GLU A 90 25.59 11.06 17.54
CA GLU A 90 25.00 11.52 18.79
C GLU A 90 23.85 10.61 19.20
N LYS A 91 23.66 10.46 20.51
CA LYS A 91 22.71 9.52 21.13
C LYS A 91 21.75 10.30 22.03
N HIS A 92 20.49 9.89 22.06
CA HIS A 92 19.43 10.57 22.79
C HIS A 92 18.84 9.64 23.84
N ALA A 93 18.80 10.04 25.12
CA ALA A 93 18.08 9.31 26.16
C ALA A 93 16.90 10.15 26.68
N VAL A 94 15.72 9.53 26.68
CA VAL A 94 14.51 10.03 27.31
C VAL A 94 14.22 9.15 28.52
N LEU A 95 14.24 9.75 29.71
CA LEU A 95 14.07 9.05 30.98
C LEU A 95 12.61 9.18 31.43
N ILE A 96 11.99 8.05 31.75
CA ILE A 96 10.55 7.92 31.97
C ILE A 96 10.30 7.32 33.37
N PRO A 97 9.57 7.99 34.28
CA PRO A 97 9.25 7.41 35.58
C PRO A 97 8.35 6.16 35.46
N ASP A 98 8.57 5.12 36.26
CA ASP A 98 7.77 3.88 36.21
C ASP A 98 6.26 4.07 36.40
N HIS A 99 5.86 5.14 37.09
CA HIS A 99 4.44 5.48 37.34
C HIS A 99 3.74 6.12 36.12
N THR A 100 4.48 6.32 35.02
CA THR A 100 4.11 7.13 33.86
C THR A 100 3.95 6.26 32.61
N THR A 101 2.80 6.34 31.95
CA THR A 101 2.56 5.60 30.69
C THR A 101 2.95 6.41 29.46
N LEU A 102 3.75 5.81 28.58
CA LEU A 102 4.14 6.40 27.30
C LEU A 102 3.02 6.19 26.27
N THR A 103 2.49 7.29 25.72
CA THR A 103 1.40 7.30 24.73
C THR A 103 1.84 7.92 23.40
N MET A 104 1.16 7.59 22.30
CA MET A 104 1.50 8.08 20.95
C MET A 104 1.54 9.63 20.82
N PRO A 105 0.67 10.43 21.48
CA PRO A 105 0.83 11.88 21.58
C PRO A 105 2.18 12.33 22.17
N ILE A 106 2.65 11.68 23.24
CA ILE A 106 3.94 11.98 23.87
C ILE A 106 5.09 11.59 22.93
N LEU A 107 5.02 10.42 22.28
CA LEU A 107 6.00 10.01 21.28
C LEU A 107 6.11 11.03 20.14
N ARG A 108 4.99 11.59 19.64
CA ARG A 108 5.01 12.65 18.62
C ARG A 108 5.75 13.89 19.10
N GLN A 109 5.58 14.27 20.36
CA GLN A 109 6.28 15.42 20.95
C GLN A 109 7.79 15.15 21.10
N ILE A 110 8.16 13.96 21.57
CA ILE A 110 9.55 13.46 21.60
C ILE A 110 10.17 13.53 20.20
N CYS A 111 9.53 12.91 19.20
CA CYS A 111 10.02 12.89 17.82
C CYS A 111 10.13 14.30 17.23
N THR A 112 9.16 15.18 17.49
CA THR A 112 9.16 16.57 17.00
C THR A 112 10.32 17.38 17.61
N ALA A 113 10.62 17.19 18.89
CA ALA A 113 11.74 17.87 19.54
C ALA A 113 13.11 17.33 19.09
N LEU A 114 13.19 16.04 18.74
CA LEU A 114 14.39 15.39 18.20
C LEU A 114 14.60 15.59 16.69
N ASP A 115 13.71 16.33 16.01
CA ASP A 115 13.62 16.44 14.55
C ASP A 115 13.63 15.07 13.82
N LYS A 116 12.82 14.13 14.34
CA LYS A 116 12.63 12.79 13.78
C LYS A 116 11.18 12.58 13.32
N GLN A 117 10.99 11.83 12.24
CA GLN A 117 9.67 11.37 11.83
C GLN A 117 9.24 10.19 12.70
N VAL A 118 8.01 10.22 13.22
CA VAL A 118 7.44 9.08 13.98
C VAL A 118 7.49 7.81 13.11
N PRO A 119 7.91 6.65 13.66
CA PRO A 119 8.03 5.41 12.89
C PRO A 119 6.69 4.98 12.29
N SER A 120 6.73 4.44 11.08
CA SER A 120 5.56 3.81 10.44
C SER A 120 5.29 2.40 10.98
N LEU A 121 6.34 1.75 11.49
CA LEU A 121 6.40 0.40 12.04
C LEU A 121 7.61 0.36 13.00
N LEU A 122 7.51 -0.44 14.06
CA LEU A 122 8.68 -0.89 14.83
C LEU A 122 9.03 -2.32 14.42
N LEU A 123 10.29 -2.61 14.15
CA LEU A 123 10.77 -3.95 13.77
C LEU A 123 11.62 -4.54 14.89
N SER A 124 11.22 -5.68 15.44
CA SER A 124 11.90 -6.30 16.59
C SER A 124 12.34 -7.74 16.29
N GLY A 125 13.54 -8.11 16.73
CA GLY A 125 14.05 -9.47 16.63
C GLY A 125 13.32 -10.46 17.53
N MET A 126 13.29 -11.72 17.10
CA MET A 126 12.84 -12.87 17.87
C MET A 126 13.75 -14.06 17.59
N SER A 127 14.76 -14.21 18.44
CA SER A 127 15.72 -15.33 18.45
C SER A 127 16.47 -15.40 19.79
N SER A 128 17.34 -16.40 19.95
CA SER A 128 18.40 -16.40 20.97
C SER A 128 19.61 -15.60 20.53
N LEU A 129 20.53 -15.40 21.47
CA LEU A 129 21.92 -15.00 21.23
C LEU A 129 22.83 -16.21 20.97
N CYS A 130 22.49 -17.09 20.02
CA CYS A 130 23.38 -18.21 19.68
C CYS A 130 24.34 -17.82 18.54
N HIS A 131 25.65 -18.02 18.73
CA HIS A 131 26.66 -17.89 17.67
C HIS A 131 26.28 -18.60 16.36
N THR A 132 26.79 -18.12 15.22
CA THR A 132 26.52 -18.68 13.89
C THR A 132 26.90 -20.15 13.73
N SER A 133 28.01 -20.56 14.34
CA SER A 133 28.43 -21.97 14.41
C SER A 133 27.43 -22.89 15.15
N ARG A 134 26.54 -22.34 16.01
CA ARG A 134 25.41 -23.09 16.60
C ARG A 134 24.18 -23.13 15.67
N LEU A 135 24.09 -22.25 14.67
CA LEU A 135 23.05 -22.30 13.63
C LEU A 135 23.31 -23.43 12.62
N SER A 136 24.58 -23.81 12.39
CA SER A 136 25.00 -24.88 11.47
C SER A 136 24.70 -26.29 12.00
N ASN A 137 23.46 -26.53 12.43
CA ASN A 137 23.01 -27.83 12.92
C ASN A 137 22.93 -28.89 11.79
N SER A 138 22.71 -30.15 12.18
CA SER A 138 22.63 -31.28 11.23
C SER A 138 21.48 -31.19 10.21
N GLN A 139 20.45 -30.38 10.47
CA GLN A 139 19.34 -30.12 9.55
C GLN A 139 19.78 -29.13 8.47
N LEU A 140 20.42 -28.01 8.86
CA LEU A 140 20.95 -27.02 7.94
C LEU A 140 21.99 -27.64 7.00
N ARG A 141 22.88 -28.49 7.55
CA ARG A 141 23.89 -29.25 6.78
C ARG A 141 23.33 -30.20 5.72
N ARG A 142 22.02 -30.50 5.74
CA ARG A 142 21.34 -31.31 4.72
C ARG A 142 20.64 -30.48 3.64
N CYS A 143 20.55 -29.15 3.78
CA CYS A 143 19.86 -28.32 2.78
C CYS A 143 20.75 -28.04 1.55
N ALA A 144 20.13 -27.93 0.37
CA ALA A 144 20.87 -27.78 -0.88
C ALA A 144 21.71 -26.49 -0.93
N GLY A 145 21.21 -25.38 -0.37
CA GLY A 145 21.96 -24.13 -0.26
C GLY A 145 23.21 -24.25 0.63
N PHE A 146 23.17 -25.09 1.67
CA PHE A 146 24.33 -25.32 2.52
C PHE A 146 25.37 -26.19 1.81
N THR A 147 24.96 -27.15 0.96
CA THR A 147 25.89 -27.86 0.07
C THR A 147 26.62 -26.89 -0.84
N GLN A 148 25.93 -25.90 -1.43
CA GLN A 148 26.57 -24.85 -2.21
C GLN A 148 27.57 -24.03 -1.36
N LEU A 149 27.18 -23.63 -0.15
CA LEU A 149 28.05 -22.91 0.79
C LEU A 149 29.33 -23.71 1.15
N VAL A 150 29.22 -25.03 1.29
CA VAL A 150 30.35 -25.95 1.52
C VAL A 150 31.27 -26.04 0.31
N GLU A 151 30.73 -26.05 -0.92
CA GLU A 151 31.56 -25.97 -2.12
C GLU A 151 32.23 -24.59 -2.28
N GLU A 152 31.53 -23.50 -1.99
CA GLU A 152 32.11 -22.14 -1.93
C GLU A 152 33.29 -22.09 -0.93
N ALA A 153 33.13 -22.68 0.26
CA ALA A 153 34.19 -22.81 1.26
C ALA A 153 35.38 -23.65 0.77
N LYS A 154 35.13 -24.83 0.18
CA LYS A 154 36.19 -25.69 -0.39
C LYS A 154 37.01 -24.95 -1.45
N MET A 155 36.35 -24.23 -2.35
CA MET A 155 37.02 -23.43 -3.38
C MET A 155 37.89 -22.32 -2.77
N SER A 156 37.45 -21.70 -1.67
CA SER A 156 38.25 -20.71 -0.92
C SER A 156 39.52 -21.30 -0.26
N ILE A 157 39.48 -22.56 0.17
CA ILE A 157 40.62 -23.20 0.87
C ILE A 157 41.60 -23.88 -0.10
N GLN A 158 41.15 -24.35 -1.27
CA GLN A 158 42.02 -25.04 -2.25
C GLN A 158 43.24 -24.20 -2.66
N GLY A 159 43.16 -22.86 -2.63
CA GLY A 159 44.30 -21.96 -2.87
C GLY A 159 45.36 -21.90 -1.76
N LYS A 160 45.15 -22.51 -0.58
CA LYS A 160 46.03 -22.37 0.60
C LYS A 160 46.83 -23.62 0.98
N GLY A 161 46.63 -24.76 0.31
CA GLY A 161 47.48 -25.96 0.43
C GLY A 161 47.52 -26.61 1.82
N GLY A 162 46.55 -27.49 2.11
CA GLY A 162 46.52 -28.29 3.36
C GLY A 162 45.27 -28.10 4.20
N ALA A 163 44.09 -28.20 3.59
CA ALA A 163 42.81 -28.12 4.29
C ALA A 163 42.63 -29.29 5.27
N THR A 164 42.28 -28.99 6.52
CA THR A 164 41.70 -29.96 7.47
C THR A 164 40.18 -29.80 7.51
N ASP A 165 39.45 -30.86 7.88
CA ASP A 165 37.98 -30.77 8.04
C ASP A 165 37.56 -29.68 9.05
N ALA A 166 38.37 -29.45 10.09
CA ALA A 166 38.17 -28.36 11.04
C ALA A 166 38.25 -26.97 10.36
N SER A 167 39.27 -26.75 9.53
CA SER A 167 39.39 -25.49 8.76
C SER A 167 38.25 -25.29 7.76
N LEU A 168 37.66 -26.37 7.24
CA LEU A 168 36.48 -26.29 6.38
C LEU A 168 35.25 -25.86 7.18
N VAL A 169 35.00 -26.42 8.36
CA VAL A 169 33.88 -26.01 9.22
C VAL A 169 33.98 -24.53 9.60
N GLU A 170 35.15 -24.06 10.02
CA GLU A 170 35.38 -22.65 10.38
C GLU A 170 35.10 -21.69 9.21
N VAL A 171 35.54 -22.03 7.98
CA VAL A 171 35.26 -21.21 6.79
C VAL A 171 33.78 -21.26 6.40
N VAL A 172 33.11 -22.41 6.53
CA VAL A 172 31.67 -22.54 6.27
C VAL A 172 30.84 -21.72 7.25
N ASP A 173 31.17 -21.76 8.55
CA ASP A 173 30.47 -20.98 9.58
C ASP A 173 30.67 -19.47 9.35
N ARG A 174 31.89 -19.01 8.99
CA ARG A 174 32.15 -17.61 8.61
C ARG A 174 31.41 -17.18 7.32
N LEU A 175 31.29 -18.06 6.33
CA LEU A 175 30.50 -17.76 5.13
C LEU A 175 29.00 -17.69 5.44
N LEU A 176 28.50 -18.58 6.30
CA LEU A 176 27.11 -18.54 6.78
C LEU A 176 26.83 -17.24 7.54
N GLU A 177 27.73 -16.85 8.43
CA GLU A 177 27.68 -15.58 9.16
C GLU A 177 27.61 -14.38 8.24
N ARG A 178 28.52 -14.29 7.26
CA ARG A 178 28.51 -13.20 6.29
C ARG A 178 27.20 -13.13 5.49
N LYS A 179 26.67 -14.28 5.05
CA LYS A 179 25.41 -14.40 4.31
C LYS A 179 24.20 -13.96 5.16
N VAL A 180 24.20 -14.31 6.43
CA VAL A 180 23.25 -13.86 7.45
C VAL A 180 23.37 -12.34 7.66
N ALA A 181 24.57 -11.81 7.83
CA ALA A 181 24.81 -10.37 8.00
C ALA A 181 24.30 -9.58 6.78
N THR A 182 24.61 -10.02 5.54
CA THR A 182 24.05 -9.42 4.33
C THR A 182 22.50 -9.44 4.33
N SER A 183 21.88 -10.51 4.82
CA SER A 183 20.42 -10.62 4.92
C SER A 183 19.84 -9.63 5.96
N VAL A 184 20.52 -9.44 7.08
CA VAL A 184 20.16 -8.45 8.11
C VAL A 184 20.40 -7.02 7.61
N SER A 185 21.46 -6.77 6.85
CA SER A 185 21.71 -5.52 6.12
C SER A 185 20.57 -5.22 5.12
N CYS A 186 20.08 -6.21 4.37
CA CYS A 186 18.90 -6.04 3.50
C CYS A 186 17.62 -5.69 4.29
N ILE A 187 17.42 -6.28 5.48
CA ILE A 187 16.32 -5.93 6.40
C ILE A 187 16.46 -4.48 6.90
N ALA A 188 17.66 -4.09 7.35
CA ALA A 188 17.97 -2.76 7.86
C ALA A 188 17.78 -1.68 6.80
N ASN A 189 18.30 -1.91 5.59
CA ASN A 189 18.18 -1.00 4.46
C ASN A 189 16.73 -0.90 3.95
N ALA A 190 15.94 -1.99 3.99
CA ALA A 190 14.50 -1.92 3.73
C ALA A 190 13.76 -1.11 4.82
N ALA A 191 14.13 -1.28 6.09
CA ALA A 191 13.52 -0.58 7.22
C ALA A 191 13.82 0.94 7.18
N GLN A 192 15.09 1.32 7.00
CA GLN A 192 15.52 2.71 6.80
C GLN A 192 14.72 3.39 5.67
N ARG A 193 14.63 2.73 4.50
CA ARG A 193 13.85 3.23 3.35
C ARG A 193 12.33 3.28 3.56
N THR A 194 11.80 2.72 4.64
CA THR A 194 10.34 2.73 4.91
C THR A 194 9.97 3.48 6.20
N ASN A 195 10.92 4.25 6.76
CA ASN A 195 10.79 4.92 8.06
C ASN A 195 10.29 3.94 9.14
N VAL A 196 10.93 2.77 9.17
CA VAL A 196 10.73 1.73 10.16
C VAL A 196 11.92 1.79 11.10
N TRP A 197 11.65 1.91 12.39
CA TRP A 197 12.72 1.89 13.38
C TRP A 197 12.91 0.47 13.87
N THR A 198 14.16 0.07 14.08
CA THR A 198 14.45 -1.20 14.75
C THR A 198 14.25 -1.01 16.25
N TYR A 199 13.43 -1.85 16.86
CA TYR A 199 13.09 -1.80 18.27
C TYR A 199 13.77 -2.94 19.03
N THR A 200 14.61 -2.55 19.98
CA THR A 200 15.23 -3.48 20.94
C THR A 200 14.70 -3.18 22.33
N GLY A 201 13.93 -4.11 22.89
CA GLY A 201 13.63 -4.09 24.33
C GLY A 201 14.80 -4.61 25.14
N PRO A 202 14.62 -4.88 26.45
CA PRO A 202 15.69 -5.39 27.32
C PRO A 202 16.40 -6.63 26.77
N ARG A 203 15.67 -7.48 26.03
CA ARG A 203 16.21 -8.68 25.39
C ARG A 203 16.72 -8.35 23.99
N ILE A 204 18.04 -8.37 23.81
CA ILE A 204 18.69 -8.50 22.49
C ILE A 204 18.41 -9.90 21.92
N THR A 205 18.46 -10.00 20.60
CA THR A 205 18.42 -11.26 19.85
C THR A 205 19.55 -11.27 18.81
N ASN A 206 19.78 -12.38 18.11
CA ASN A 206 20.76 -12.40 17.02
C ASN A 206 20.52 -11.32 15.95
N LEU A 207 19.27 -10.86 15.73
CA LEU A 207 19.02 -9.77 14.78
C LEU A 207 19.84 -8.53 15.13
N GLU A 208 19.78 -8.10 16.39
CA GLU A 208 20.42 -6.86 16.82
C GLU A 208 21.95 -6.99 16.91
N MET A 209 22.48 -8.20 17.14
CA MET A 209 23.92 -8.48 17.00
C MET A 209 24.40 -8.29 15.55
N PHE A 210 23.68 -8.83 14.56
CA PHE A 210 24.02 -8.61 13.15
C PHE A 210 23.80 -7.17 12.71
N LEU A 211 22.78 -6.48 13.24
CA LEU A 211 22.58 -5.05 13.00
C LEU A 211 23.73 -4.21 13.55
N GLN A 212 24.35 -4.61 14.67
CA GLN A 212 25.56 -3.98 15.18
C GLN A 212 26.73 -4.19 14.22
N GLN A 213 27.03 -5.43 13.83
CA GLN A 213 28.10 -5.74 12.85
C GLN A 213 27.92 -4.98 11.52
N CYS A 214 26.70 -4.91 10.97
CA CYS A 214 26.42 -4.17 9.73
C CYS A 214 26.56 -2.64 9.85
N VAL A 215 26.49 -2.08 11.06
CA VAL A 215 26.74 -0.65 11.30
C VAL A 215 28.22 -0.39 11.58
N GLU A 216 28.92 -1.32 12.22
CA GLU A 216 30.38 -1.31 12.33
C GLU A 216 31.07 -1.39 10.97
N SER A 217 30.46 -2.06 9.99
CA SER A 217 30.94 -2.13 8.59
C SER A 217 30.44 -1.02 7.66
N ASP A 218 29.67 -0.03 8.15
CA ASP A 218 29.07 1.06 7.36
C ASP A 218 28.16 0.56 6.19
N GLU A 219 27.55 -0.63 6.35
CA GLU A 219 26.64 -1.23 5.36
C GLU A 219 25.19 -0.72 5.47
N THR A 220 24.82 -0.14 6.61
CA THR A 220 23.47 0.35 6.87
C THR A 220 23.44 1.46 7.93
N ASP A 221 22.42 2.31 7.89
CA ASP A 221 22.17 3.39 8.86
C ASP A 221 20.69 3.39 9.27
N VAL A 222 20.26 2.28 9.89
CA VAL A 222 18.89 2.10 10.37
C VAL A 222 18.70 2.73 11.75
N PHE A 223 17.68 3.58 11.89
CA PHE A 223 17.36 4.22 13.16
C PHE A 223 16.92 3.17 14.20
N ARG A 224 17.59 3.20 15.37
CA ARG A 224 17.39 2.23 16.46
C ARG A 224 16.75 2.89 17.68
N LEU A 225 15.71 2.23 18.18
CA LEU A 225 15.04 2.53 19.44
C LEU A 225 15.35 1.42 20.45
N ALA A 226 16.15 1.74 21.47
CA ALA A 226 16.36 0.88 22.63
C ALA A 226 15.39 1.25 23.77
N ALA A 227 14.95 0.29 24.55
CA ALA A 227 14.19 0.57 25.78
C ALA A 227 14.56 -0.39 26.92
N ALA A 228 14.73 0.18 28.12
CA ALA A 228 15.34 -0.50 29.26
C ALA A 228 14.92 0.13 30.58
N HIS A 229 15.18 -0.55 31.70
CA HIS A 229 15.06 0.03 33.04
C HIS A 229 16.44 0.43 33.56
N MET A 230 16.62 1.68 34.00
CA MET A 230 17.93 2.20 34.43
C MET A 230 18.51 1.44 35.62
N GLN A 231 17.65 0.99 36.52
CA GLN A 231 18.01 0.18 37.69
C GLN A 231 17.91 -1.32 37.39
N ASP A 232 18.08 -1.75 36.13
CA ASP A 232 18.15 -3.18 35.83
C ASP A 232 19.36 -3.83 36.52
N LEU A 233 19.18 -5.07 36.98
CA LEU A 233 20.22 -5.86 37.63
C LEU A 233 21.50 -5.94 36.80
N ALA A 234 21.39 -6.04 35.46
CA ALA A 234 22.53 -6.08 34.54
C ALA A 234 23.41 -4.81 34.61
N TYR A 235 22.78 -3.63 34.76
CA TYR A 235 23.50 -2.36 34.91
C TYR A 235 24.07 -2.22 36.33
N MET A 236 23.30 -2.63 37.33
CA MET A 236 23.61 -2.43 38.74
C MET A 236 24.63 -3.43 39.33
N GLU A 237 24.95 -4.52 38.63
CA GLU A 237 26.02 -5.47 38.99
C GLU A 237 27.42 -4.98 38.59
N SER A 238 27.56 -4.29 37.46
CA SER A 238 28.85 -3.73 37.00
C SER A 238 29.04 -2.31 37.51
N PRO A 239 30.11 -1.99 38.26
CA PRO A 239 30.38 -0.63 38.74
C PRO A 239 30.40 0.41 37.62
N GLY A 240 31.01 0.09 36.47
CA GLY A 240 31.11 1.01 35.33
C GLY A 240 29.76 1.24 34.63
N SER A 241 28.92 0.21 34.50
CA SER A 241 27.58 0.36 33.89
C SER A 241 26.64 1.13 34.84
N ALA A 242 26.74 0.90 36.15
CA ALA A 242 26.00 1.65 37.15
C ALA A 242 26.45 3.13 37.25
N GLU A 243 27.74 3.41 37.09
CA GLU A 243 28.27 4.78 37.02
C GLU A 243 27.78 5.50 35.76
N LEU A 244 27.78 4.83 34.60
CA LEU A 244 27.27 5.37 33.34
C LEU A 244 25.77 5.72 33.44
N MET A 245 24.94 4.81 33.97
CA MET A 245 23.51 5.10 34.20
C MET A 245 23.32 6.29 35.13
N ARG A 246 24.19 6.45 36.14
CA ARG A 246 24.17 7.60 37.05
C ARG A 246 24.55 8.89 36.36
N GLU A 247 25.62 8.89 35.57
CA GLU A 247 26.04 10.05 34.78
C GLU A 247 24.94 10.52 33.82
N LEU A 248 24.23 9.60 33.16
CA LEU A 248 23.09 9.93 32.30
C LEU A 248 21.92 10.55 33.09
N PHE A 249 21.60 10.03 34.28
CA PHE A 249 20.52 10.58 35.10
C PHE A 249 20.89 11.97 35.65
N ASP A 250 22.06 12.10 36.26
CA ASP A 250 22.49 13.30 36.99
C ASP A 250 22.65 14.51 36.05
N ASN A 251 23.09 14.27 34.81
CA ASN A 251 23.18 15.31 33.78
C ASN A 251 21.87 15.52 32.99
N SER A 252 20.83 14.69 33.17
CA SER A 252 19.55 14.88 32.45
C SER A 252 18.76 16.08 32.99
N GLN A 253 18.02 16.76 32.10
CA GLN A 253 17.17 17.91 32.42
C GLN A 253 15.71 17.67 32.05
N GLU A 254 14.78 18.55 32.47
CA GLU A 254 13.38 18.50 32.05
C GLU A 254 13.24 18.58 30.52
N MET A 255 12.44 17.68 29.92
CA MET A 255 12.32 17.60 28.47
C MET A 255 11.53 18.78 27.89
N SER A 256 12.19 19.56 27.03
CA SER A 256 11.65 20.75 26.35
C SER A 256 12.21 20.85 24.93
N ALA A 257 11.51 21.53 24.02
CA ALA A 257 11.97 21.65 22.62
C ALA A 257 13.25 22.51 22.51
N GLU A 258 13.32 23.61 23.27
CA GLU A 258 14.55 24.39 23.43
C GLU A 258 15.63 23.54 24.11
N GLY A 259 15.27 22.83 25.18
CA GLY A 259 16.19 22.00 25.94
C GLY A 259 16.88 20.93 25.09
N VAL A 260 16.15 20.23 24.21
CA VAL A 260 16.72 19.26 23.27
C VAL A 260 17.68 19.93 22.27
N SER A 261 17.33 21.12 21.77
CA SER A 261 18.09 21.85 20.76
C SER A 261 19.42 22.42 21.25
N TYR A 262 19.48 22.84 22.53
CA TYR A 262 20.66 23.49 23.12
C TYR A 262 21.52 22.54 23.98
N PHE A 263 21.13 21.27 24.16
CA PHE A 263 21.86 20.33 25.01
C PHE A 263 23.24 19.97 24.43
N GLN A 264 24.30 20.15 25.22
CA GLN A 264 25.65 19.72 24.84
C GLN A 264 25.82 18.21 25.11
N PRO A 265 26.27 17.40 24.14
CA PRO A 265 26.46 15.97 24.37
C PRO A 265 27.45 15.67 25.50
N ILE A 266 27.03 14.87 26.48
CA ILE A 266 27.92 14.25 27.46
C ILE A 266 28.83 13.26 26.74
N ARG A 267 30.11 13.19 27.12
CA ARG A 267 31.04 12.20 26.58
C ARG A 267 31.20 11.04 27.56
N LEU A 268 30.54 9.94 27.25
CA LEU A 268 30.68 8.69 27.98
C LEU A 268 31.91 7.93 27.47
N LYS A 269 32.62 7.28 28.39
CA LYS A 269 33.80 6.46 28.05
C LYS A 269 33.41 5.21 27.26
N GLY A 270 34.27 4.81 26.32
CA GLY A 270 34.13 3.58 25.53
C GLY A 270 34.63 2.32 26.24
N ASP A 271 35.31 2.45 27.38
CA ASP A 271 36.04 1.39 28.10
C ASP A 271 35.26 0.08 28.29
N LEU A 272 33.93 0.14 28.47
CA LEU A 272 33.08 -1.04 28.65
C LEU A 272 33.03 -1.94 27.41
N TRP A 273 33.20 -1.38 26.22
CA TRP A 273 33.13 -2.08 24.94
C TRP A 273 34.48 -2.15 24.21
N ASP A 274 35.58 -1.72 24.83
CA ASP A 274 36.94 -1.92 24.30
C ASP A 274 37.49 -3.29 24.76
N PRO A 275 37.75 -4.25 23.83
CA PRO A 275 38.30 -5.56 24.17
C PRO A 275 39.64 -5.50 24.91
N GLY A 276 40.46 -4.46 24.66
CA GLY A 276 41.76 -4.27 25.31
C GLY A 276 41.68 -3.74 26.74
N VAL A 277 40.53 -3.19 27.15
CA VAL A 277 40.30 -2.62 28.49
C VAL A 277 39.34 -3.50 29.32
N CYS A 278 38.41 -4.18 28.67
CA CYS A 278 37.34 -4.96 29.29
C CYS A 278 37.84 -6.33 29.81
N THR A 279 38.48 -6.32 30.98
CA THR A 279 38.98 -7.55 31.66
C THR A 279 37.90 -8.38 32.36
N THR A 280 36.62 -7.98 32.31
CA THR A 280 35.52 -8.66 33.01
C THR A 280 35.04 -9.94 32.33
N ASN A 281 35.37 -10.15 31.05
CA ASN A 281 35.04 -11.36 30.31
C ASN A 281 36.17 -11.74 29.34
N ALA A 282 36.68 -12.98 29.46
CA ALA A 282 37.83 -13.43 28.69
C ALA A 282 37.53 -13.62 27.20
N GLU A 283 36.34 -14.12 26.84
CA GLU A 283 35.95 -14.32 25.44
C GLU A 283 35.83 -12.97 24.72
N PHE A 284 35.22 -11.97 25.37
CA PHE A 284 35.17 -10.61 24.83
C PHE A 284 36.56 -9.97 24.71
N CYS A 285 37.45 -10.18 25.67
CA CYS A 285 38.82 -9.66 25.61
C CYS A 285 39.63 -10.28 24.46
N GLU A 286 39.38 -11.54 24.10
CA GLU A 286 40.09 -12.25 23.01
C GLU A 286 39.48 -11.99 21.63
N HIS A 287 38.16 -11.78 21.53
CA HIS A 287 37.42 -11.80 20.26
C HIS A 287 36.51 -10.58 20.02
N GLY A 288 36.34 -9.68 20.98
CA GLY A 288 35.42 -8.54 20.87
C GLY A 288 33.97 -8.96 20.60
N PHE A 289 33.28 -8.24 19.72
CA PHE A 289 31.89 -8.58 19.33
C PHE A 289 31.79 -9.71 18.31
N ASP A 290 32.91 -10.19 17.76
CA ASP A 290 32.91 -11.28 16.77
C ASP A 290 32.59 -12.66 17.39
N HIS A 291 32.52 -12.77 18.72
CA HIS A 291 32.17 -14.03 19.40
C HIS A 291 31.21 -13.84 20.58
N TRP A 292 30.11 -14.61 20.58
CA TRP A 292 29.16 -14.69 21.70
C TRP A 292 28.66 -16.14 21.86
N SER A 293 29.05 -16.81 22.95
CA SER A 293 28.95 -18.28 23.09
C SER A 293 27.85 -18.78 24.05
N PHE A 294 26.94 -17.92 24.50
CA PHE A 294 25.96 -18.21 25.57
C PHE A 294 24.51 -18.18 25.07
N ASP A 295 23.65 -19.09 25.54
CA ASP A 295 22.27 -19.17 25.08
C ASP A 295 21.33 -18.16 25.81
N ALA A 296 21.76 -17.63 26.96
CA ALA A 296 21.03 -16.61 27.74
C ALA A 296 21.96 -15.74 28.62
N TYR A 297 21.52 -14.52 28.96
CA TYR A 297 22.26 -13.58 29.81
C TYR A 297 22.48 -14.06 31.25
N ASP A 298 21.61 -14.92 31.76
CA ASP A 298 21.74 -15.49 33.10
C ASP A 298 22.83 -16.60 33.17
N GLU A 299 23.39 -17.00 32.03
CA GLU A 299 24.49 -17.96 31.99
C GLU A 299 25.80 -17.31 32.50
N ARG A 300 26.60 -18.11 33.21
CA ARG A 300 27.86 -17.64 33.81
C ARG A 300 28.88 -17.16 32.77
N SER A 301 28.85 -17.71 31.55
CA SER A 301 29.63 -17.29 30.39
C SER A 301 29.29 -15.88 29.89
N ALA A 302 28.02 -15.46 30.03
CA ALA A 302 27.57 -14.10 29.72
C ALA A 302 27.93 -13.08 30.82
N SER A 303 28.43 -13.53 31.98
CA SER A 303 28.81 -12.62 33.06
C SER A 303 30.01 -11.76 32.64
N GLY A 304 29.96 -10.47 32.98
CA GLY A 304 30.99 -9.50 32.60
C GLY A 304 31.07 -9.15 31.11
N HIS A 305 30.30 -9.80 30.22
CA HIS A 305 30.32 -9.54 28.78
C HIS A 305 29.58 -8.23 28.46
N PRO A 306 30.09 -7.32 27.61
CA PRO A 306 29.46 -6.02 27.36
C PRO A 306 28.04 -6.11 26.82
N ILE A 307 27.76 -7.04 25.90
CA ILE A 307 26.40 -7.44 25.47
C ILE A 307 25.43 -7.63 26.66
N ALA A 308 25.88 -8.20 27.78
CA ALA A 308 25.05 -8.47 28.96
C ALA A 308 25.18 -7.39 30.06
N LEU A 309 25.89 -6.29 29.80
CA LEU A 309 26.10 -5.15 30.72
C LEU A 309 25.63 -3.81 30.15
N TRP A 310 25.84 -3.57 28.86
CA TRP A 310 25.19 -2.52 28.08
C TRP A 310 24.96 -3.01 26.64
N PRO A 311 23.77 -3.57 26.37
CA PRO A 311 23.46 -4.26 25.12
C PRO A 311 23.35 -3.40 23.84
N TRP A 312 23.13 -2.08 23.92
CA TRP A 312 22.81 -1.26 22.73
C TRP A 312 23.69 -0.02 22.59
N PRO A 313 25.03 -0.13 22.48
CA PRO A 313 25.89 1.05 22.35
C PRO A 313 25.57 1.90 21.10
N TYR A 314 25.05 1.26 20.04
CA TYR A 314 24.71 1.96 18.79
C TYR A 314 23.31 2.57 18.74
N ALA A 315 22.40 2.31 19.69
CA ALA A 315 21.01 2.77 19.59
C ALA A 315 20.90 4.31 19.54
N ASP A 316 20.01 4.85 18.71
CA ASP A 316 19.97 6.30 18.44
C ASP A 316 19.05 7.04 19.41
N LEU A 317 17.99 6.36 19.87
CA LEU A 317 17.08 6.80 20.92
C LEU A 317 16.94 5.70 21.99
N PHE A 318 17.15 6.06 23.24
CA PHE A 318 16.95 5.23 24.43
C PHE A 318 15.71 5.71 25.20
N LEU A 319 14.80 4.79 25.52
CA LEU A 319 13.69 5.01 26.45
C LEU A 319 14.05 4.32 27.77
N LEU A 320 14.50 5.11 28.74
CA LEU A 320 15.07 4.63 29.99
C LEU A 320 14.07 4.79 31.14
N PHE A 321 13.46 3.69 31.57
CA PHE A 321 12.50 3.66 32.66
C PHE A 321 13.19 3.69 34.02
N TYR A 322 12.61 4.37 35.00
CA TYR A 322 13.23 4.48 36.31
C TYR A 322 12.24 4.59 37.48
N ARG A 323 12.65 4.03 38.62
CA ARG A 323 11.91 4.09 39.88
C ARG A 323 12.36 5.25 40.75
N GLU A 324 11.47 6.21 40.97
CA GLU A 324 11.68 7.29 41.93
C GLU A 324 11.77 6.79 43.38
N GLY A 325 12.70 7.36 44.14
CA GLY A 325 12.81 7.20 45.58
C GLY A 325 11.66 7.90 46.32
N GLY A 326 11.27 7.33 47.46
CA GLY A 326 10.14 7.81 48.26
C GLY A 326 10.41 9.09 49.07
N SER A 327 10.73 10.21 48.41
CA SER A 327 11.04 11.49 49.05
C SER A 327 9.85 12.47 49.02
N ARG A 328 9.25 12.73 50.20
CA ARG A 328 8.20 13.75 50.37
C ARG A 328 8.75 15.18 50.17
N GLY A 329 8.73 15.65 48.94
CA GLY A 329 8.62 17.08 48.64
C GLY A 329 9.92 17.89 48.57
N LYS A 330 10.85 17.49 47.70
CA LYS A 330 11.67 18.36 46.84
C LYS A 330 12.62 17.49 46.01
N THR A 331 12.60 17.66 44.69
CA THR A 331 13.33 16.89 43.66
C THR A 331 13.17 15.37 43.75
N SER A 332 12.64 14.74 42.71
CA SER A 332 12.61 13.28 42.61
C SER A 332 14.04 12.71 42.61
N GLU A 333 14.47 12.17 43.74
CA GLU A 333 15.73 11.45 43.86
C GLU A 333 15.55 10.03 43.30
N LEU A 334 16.55 9.51 42.59
CA LEU A 334 16.50 8.19 41.97
C LEU A 334 16.86 7.10 42.99
N ASP A 335 16.05 6.04 43.08
CA ASP A 335 16.30 4.92 44.00
C ASP A 335 17.41 4.00 43.45
N TRP A 336 18.68 4.40 43.58
CA TRP A 336 19.82 3.56 43.20
C TRP A 336 19.98 2.27 44.04
N HIS A 337 19.17 2.06 45.07
CA HIS A 337 19.11 0.80 45.82
C HIS A 337 18.10 -0.19 45.24
N TYR A 338 17.09 0.30 44.51
CA TYR A 338 16.23 -0.55 43.71
C TYR A 338 17.05 -1.30 42.64
N ARG A 339 16.66 -2.55 42.40
CA ARG A 339 17.16 -3.39 41.32
C ARG A 339 15.99 -4.19 40.76
N THR A 340 15.96 -4.42 39.46
CA THR A 340 15.02 -5.37 38.84
C THR A 340 15.28 -6.80 39.34
N ALA A 341 14.31 -7.70 39.17
CA ALA A 341 14.40 -9.06 39.72
C ALA A 341 15.28 -9.99 38.89
N ARG A 342 15.61 -9.61 37.65
CA ARG A 342 16.35 -10.40 36.66
C ARG A 342 17.26 -9.47 35.86
N ARG A 343 18.31 -10.02 35.24
CA ARG A 343 19.11 -9.28 34.25
C ARG A 343 18.27 -9.07 32.99
N LEU A 344 18.25 -7.85 32.48
CA LEU A 344 17.49 -7.42 31.31
C LEU A 344 16.00 -7.77 31.41
N ASP A 345 15.38 -7.34 32.52
CA ASP A 345 14.01 -7.70 32.88
C ASP A 345 12.98 -7.00 31.99
N GLY A 346 12.44 -7.76 31.02
CA GLY A 346 11.36 -7.31 30.14
C GLY A 346 10.06 -6.95 30.86
N GLU A 347 9.85 -7.40 32.10
CA GLU A 347 8.66 -7.04 32.90
C GLU A 347 8.86 -5.72 33.68
N ALA A 348 10.10 -5.27 33.86
CA ALA A 348 10.44 -3.99 34.48
C ALA A 348 10.26 -2.77 33.55
N VAL A 349 9.93 -3.00 32.28
CA VAL A 349 9.73 -1.95 31.28
C VAL A 349 8.21 -1.79 31.04
N PRO A 350 7.55 -0.79 31.68
CA PRO A 350 6.08 -0.70 31.76
C PRO A 350 5.40 -0.11 30.50
N PHE A 351 5.85 -0.48 29.30
CA PHE A 351 5.17 -0.11 28.05
C PHE A 351 5.09 -1.26 27.05
N ASP A 352 4.03 -1.24 26.24
CA ASP A 352 3.92 -2.07 25.04
C ASP A 352 4.41 -1.27 23.83
N PRO A 353 5.44 -1.72 23.08
CA PRO A 353 5.92 -1.02 21.89
C PRO A 353 4.84 -0.84 20.82
N GLU A 354 3.77 -1.65 20.83
CA GLU A 354 2.63 -1.49 19.92
C GLU A 354 1.88 -0.15 20.10
N VAL A 355 2.05 0.53 21.25
CA VAL A 355 1.50 1.87 21.51
C VAL A 355 2.24 2.95 20.72
N LEU A 356 3.51 2.69 20.35
CA LEU A 356 4.37 3.63 19.64
C LEU A 356 4.17 3.55 18.12
N ALA A 357 4.21 2.33 17.57
CA ALA A 357 3.81 2.03 16.20
C ALA A 357 3.46 0.52 16.12
N PRO A 358 2.81 0.05 15.04
CA PRO A 358 2.60 -1.39 14.86
C PRO A 358 3.94 -2.16 14.91
N LEU A 359 3.94 -3.33 15.55
CA LEU A 359 5.16 -4.12 15.75
C LEU A 359 5.28 -5.23 14.69
N GLY A 360 6.20 -5.04 13.74
CA GLY A 360 6.72 -6.09 12.88
C GLY A 360 7.77 -6.93 13.60
N ARG A 361 7.97 -8.18 13.17
CA ARG A 361 8.95 -9.10 13.80
C ARG A 361 9.81 -9.84 12.80
N VAL A 362 11.09 -9.97 13.12
CA VAL A 362 12.04 -10.85 12.41
C VAL A 362 12.24 -12.11 13.25
N PHE A 363 11.92 -13.28 12.71
CA PHE A 363 12.15 -14.56 13.36
C PHE A 363 13.42 -15.20 12.83
N PHE A 364 14.35 -15.52 13.74
CA PHE A 364 15.70 -15.96 13.40
C PHE A 364 16.08 -17.16 14.29
N GLY A 365 15.47 -18.32 14.03
CA GLY A 365 15.73 -19.52 14.83
C GLY A 365 15.35 -19.36 16.32
N SER A 366 15.56 -20.43 17.09
CA SER A 366 15.30 -20.45 18.53
C SER A 366 16.06 -21.65 19.14
N PRO A 367 16.52 -21.56 20.39
CA PRO A 367 16.93 -22.72 21.15
C PRO A 367 15.67 -23.50 21.57
N SER A 368 15.85 -24.75 22.00
CA SER A 368 14.77 -25.65 22.45
C SER A 368 14.08 -25.22 23.74
N SER A 369 14.61 -24.21 24.44
CA SER A 369 14.00 -23.61 25.64
C SER A 369 12.96 -22.53 25.31
N TRP A 370 13.00 -21.94 24.11
CA TRP A 370 12.15 -20.78 23.72
C TRP A 370 11.18 -21.07 22.56
N GLY A 371 11.28 -22.20 21.86
CA GLY A 371 10.53 -22.43 20.63
C GLY A 371 9.02 -22.46 20.85
N THR A 372 8.54 -22.87 22.04
CA THR A 372 7.11 -22.77 22.40
C THR A 372 6.62 -21.31 22.47
N GLN A 373 7.42 -20.40 23.05
CA GLN A 373 7.09 -18.98 23.08
C GLN A 373 7.20 -18.36 21.69
N MET A 374 8.26 -18.69 20.94
CA MET A 374 8.43 -18.20 19.57
C MET A 374 7.26 -18.64 18.67
N LYS A 375 6.88 -19.92 18.71
CA LYS A 375 5.71 -20.47 17.99
C LYS A 375 4.43 -19.69 18.30
N LYS A 376 4.11 -19.51 19.59
CA LYS A 376 2.93 -18.74 20.03
C LYS A 376 3.00 -17.29 19.54
N SER A 377 4.17 -16.67 19.61
CA SER A 377 4.40 -15.28 19.20
C SER A 377 4.24 -15.07 17.70
N LEU A 378 4.75 -16.00 16.89
CA LEU A 378 4.69 -16.01 15.44
C LEU A 378 3.27 -16.28 14.95
N LEU A 379 2.61 -17.33 15.44
CA LEU A 379 1.21 -17.61 15.12
C LEU A 379 0.28 -16.47 15.56
N ARG A 380 0.55 -15.80 16.69
CA ARG A 380 -0.17 -14.57 17.08
C ARG A 380 0.08 -13.42 16.10
N GLY A 381 1.34 -13.19 15.69
CA GLY A 381 1.69 -12.15 14.71
C GLY A 381 0.98 -12.36 13.37
N MET A 382 0.94 -13.60 12.90
CA MET A 382 0.17 -14.01 11.72
C MET A 382 -1.32 -13.73 11.92
N ASN A 383 -1.95 -14.26 12.98
CA ASN A 383 -3.39 -14.06 13.23
C ASN A 383 -3.81 -12.58 13.36
N VAL A 384 -2.93 -11.73 13.91
CA VAL A 384 -3.17 -10.28 14.06
C VAL A 384 -2.82 -9.50 12.78
N ALA A 385 -2.39 -10.17 11.72
CA ALA A 385 -2.08 -9.59 10.41
C ALA A 385 -0.94 -8.55 10.48
N ARG A 386 0.21 -8.97 11.01
CA ARG A 386 1.41 -8.13 11.17
C ARG A 386 2.53 -8.48 10.20
N PRO A 387 3.39 -7.53 9.80
CA PRO A 387 4.62 -7.79 9.05
C PRO A 387 5.53 -8.76 9.81
N LEU A 388 5.77 -9.92 9.21
CA LEU A 388 6.69 -10.94 9.70
C LEU A 388 7.74 -11.23 8.64
N VAL A 389 9.00 -11.17 9.05
CA VAL A 389 10.13 -11.67 8.26
C VAL A 389 10.57 -12.98 8.91
N LEU A 390 10.55 -14.07 8.14
CA LEU A 390 11.07 -15.37 8.57
C LEU A 390 12.41 -15.57 7.89
N ILE A 391 13.50 -15.61 8.66
CA ILE A 391 14.82 -15.95 8.11
C ILE A 391 14.86 -17.47 7.95
N ASP A 392 14.81 -17.93 6.70
CA ASP A 392 14.86 -19.35 6.38
C ASP A 392 16.25 -19.92 6.68
N ASN A 393 16.35 -21.25 6.67
CA ASN A 393 17.58 -21.98 6.99
C ASN A 393 18.12 -21.70 8.42
N THR A 394 17.26 -21.14 9.29
CA THR A 394 17.46 -21.06 10.75
C THR A 394 16.71 -22.19 11.47
N PRO A 395 17.19 -22.72 12.60
CA PRO A 395 16.70 -23.97 13.18
C PRO A 395 15.28 -23.90 13.77
N ASN A 396 14.74 -25.09 14.07
CA ASN A 396 13.53 -25.31 14.87
C ASN A 396 12.22 -24.77 14.27
N VAL A 397 11.50 -23.91 14.99
CA VAL A 397 10.13 -23.49 14.63
C VAL A 397 10.12 -22.59 13.39
N ALA A 398 11.17 -21.78 13.20
CA ALA A 398 11.30 -20.90 12.05
C ALA A 398 11.29 -21.70 10.74
N LYS A 399 12.18 -22.69 10.56
CA LYS A 399 12.23 -23.52 9.34
C LYS A 399 10.91 -24.23 9.02
N GLN A 400 10.24 -24.81 10.03
CA GLN A 400 8.95 -25.47 9.81
C GLN A 400 7.90 -24.52 9.24
N LEU A 401 7.90 -23.26 9.70
CA LEU A 401 6.98 -22.23 9.23
C LEU A 401 7.40 -21.63 7.89
N CYS A 402 8.69 -21.45 7.61
CA CYS A 402 9.17 -21.13 6.27
C CYS A 402 8.70 -22.16 5.24
N LEU A 403 8.85 -23.46 5.53
CA LEU A 403 8.37 -24.54 4.65
C LEU A 403 6.83 -24.52 4.47
N CYS A 404 6.08 -24.28 5.55
CA CYS A 404 4.62 -24.17 5.49
C CYS A 404 4.17 -22.95 4.65
N VAL A 405 4.76 -21.78 4.89
CA VAL A 405 4.44 -20.53 4.18
C VAL A 405 4.88 -20.63 2.72
N ALA A 406 6.05 -21.20 2.43
CA ALA A 406 6.54 -21.42 1.07
C ALA A 406 5.60 -22.33 0.27
N ALA A 407 5.06 -23.39 0.88
CA ALA A 407 4.05 -24.24 0.23
C ALA A 407 2.76 -23.47 -0.10
N ILE A 408 2.29 -22.60 0.80
CA ILE A 408 1.11 -21.75 0.57
C ILE A 408 1.39 -20.72 -0.54
N MET A 409 2.53 -20.03 -0.47
CA MET A 409 2.95 -19.00 -1.43
C MET A 409 3.12 -19.57 -2.84
N LYS A 410 3.77 -20.73 -2.97
CA LYS A 410 3.94 -21.43 -4.25
C LYS A 410 2.61 -21.76 -4.95
N VAL A 411 1.58 -22.07 -4.16
CA VAL A 411 0.21 -22.34 -4.66
C VAL A 411 -0.54 -21.04 -4.98
N TRP A 412 -0.33 -19.97 -4.19
CA TRP A 412 -0.90 -18.64 -4.46
C TRP A 412 -0.33 -18.00 -5.74
N GLU A 413 0.98 -18.09 -5.95
CA GLU A 413 1.71 -17.54 -7.09
C GLU A 413 1.51 -18.34 -8.40
N ARG A 414 0.62 -19.35 -8.37
CA ARG A 414 0.27 -20.21 -9.51
C ARG A 414 1.50 -20.86 -10.15
N ALA A 415 2.44 -21.34 -9.32
CA ALA A 415 3.50 -22.22 -9.80
C ALA A 415 2.90 -23.40 -10.60
N PRO A 416 3.61 -23.98 -11.58
CA PRO A 416 3.06 -25.02 -12.46
C PRO A 416 2.31 -26.10 -11.66
N LEU A 417 1.09 -26.46 -12.08
CA LEU A 417 0.17 -27.27 -11.25
C LEU A 417 0.82 -28.56 -10.69
N VAL A 418 1.74 -29.17 -11.45
CA VAL A 418 2.57 -30.31 -11.03
C VAL A 418 3.32 -30.05 -9.72
N ALA A 419 3.87 -28.86 -9.53
CA ALA A 419 4.62 -28.43 -8.35
C ALA A 419 3.71 -27.98 -7.18
N CYS A 420 2.41 -27.80 -7.44
CA CYS A 420 1.38 -27.48 -6.44
C CYS A 420 0.67 -28.75 -5.91
N ARG A 421 0.46 -29.77 -6.77
CA ARG A 421 -0.22 -31.04 -6.45
C ARG A 421 0.20 -31.71 -5.12
N PRO A 422 1.48 -31.70 -4.69
CA PRO A 422 1.86 -32.28 -3.40
C PRO A 422 1.15 -31.65 -2.19
N PHE A 423 0.61 -30.43 -2.31
CA PHE A 423 -0.05 -29.69 -1.23
C PHE A 423 -1.58 -29.67 -1.36
N LEU A 424 -2.13 -30.10 -2.50
CA LEU A 424 -3.56 -30.05 -2.78
C LEU A 424 -4.26 -31.33 -2.33
N ASP A 425 -5.49 -31.21 -1.81
CA ASP A 425 -6.38 -32.35 -1.63
C ASP A 425 -6.65 -33.03 -2.98
N ASP A 426 -6.64 -34.36 -3.03
CA ASP A 426 -6.74 -35.09 -4.31
C ASP A 426 -8.12 -34.97 -4.95
N ALA A 427 -9.18 -34.93 -4.14
CA ALA A 427 -10.55 -34.77 -4.64
C ALA A 427 -10.78 -33.32 -5.11
N ALA A 428 -10.28 -32.33 -4.38
CA ALA A 428 -10.31 -30.93 -4.81
C ALA A 428 -9.46 -30.71 -6.08
N SER A 429 -8.26 -31.28 -6.14
CA SER A 429 -7.35 -31.16 -7.30
C SER A 429 -7.91 -31.82 -8.55
N ALA A 430 -8.75 -32.85 -8.43
CA ALA A 430 -9.45 -33.45 -9.57
C ALA A 430 -10.60 -32.59 -10.12
N GLN A 431 -11.10 -31.64 -9.31
CA GLN A 431 -12.17 -30.70 -9.70
C GLN A 431 -11.63 -29.37 -10.25
N LEU A 432 -10.33 -29.11 -10.12
CA LEU A 432 -9.70 -27.93 -10.72
C LEU A 432 -9.72 -28.04 -12.25
N GLY A 433 -10.21 -26.99 -12.90
CA GLY A 433 -10.14 -26.86 -14.36
C GLY A 433 -8.70 -26.69 -14.88
N SER A 434 -8.54 -26.60 -16.19
CA SER A 434 -7.22 -26.46 -16.83
C SER A 434 -6.46 -25.17 -16.47
N ALA A 435 -7.18 -24.12 -16.06
CA ALA A 435 -6.63 -22.85 -15.59
C ALA A 435 -7.34 -22.42 -14.28
N PRO A 436 -6.99 -23.01 -13.12
CA PRO A 436 -7.63 -22.69 -11.86
C PRO A 436 -7.17 -21.32 -11.34
N THR A 437 -8.08 -20.56 -10.72
CA THR A 437 -7.72 -19.30 -10.07
C THR A 437 -6.88 -19.54 -8.82
N SER A 438 -6.09 -18.55 -8.42
CA SER A 438 -5.33 -18.58 -7.16
C SER A 438 -6.25 -18.78 -5.94
N GLY A 439 -7.47 -18.25 -5.96
CA GLY A 439 -8.49 -18.53 -4.95
C GLY A 439 -8.92 -20.01 -4.90
N GLN A 440 -9.20 -20.64 -6.05
CA GLN A 440 -9.53 -22.06 -6.13
C GLN A 440 -8.35 -22.94 -5.66
N LEU A 441 -7.13 -22.57 -6.05
CA LEU A 441 -5.90 -23.25 -5.64
C LEU A 441 -5.68 -23.20 -4.12
N ILE A 442 -5.83 -22.05 -3.46
CA ILE A 442 -5.76 -21.98 -1.98
C ILE A 442 -6.89 -22.81 -1.36
N GLN A 443 -8.12 -22.73 -1.88
CA GLN A 443 -9.23 -23.50 -1.30
C GLN A 443 -8.98 -25.02 -1.34
N ALA A 444 -8.30 -25.50 -2.39
CA ALA A 444 -7.87 -26.89 -2.55
C ALA A 444 -6.64 -27.30 -1.71
N LEU A 445 -5.97 -26.39 -0.97
CA LEU A 445 -4.84 -26.75 -0.08
C LEU A 445 -5.30 -27.69 1.05
N SER A 446 -4.55 -28.78 1.22
CA SER A 446 -4.76 -29.80 2.25
C SER A 446 -3.82 -29.58 3.45
N PRO A 447 -4.35 -29.29 4.66
CA PRO A 447 -3.52 -29.06 5.84
C PRO A 447 -2.64 -30.26 6.21
N SER A 448 -3.14 -31.49 6.02
CA SER A 448 -2.41 -32.72 6.34
C SER A 448 -1.24 -32.98 5.39
N LYS A 449 -1.40 -32.67 4.09
CA LYS A 449 -0.31 -32.79 3.11
C LYS A 449 0.79 -31.74 3.32
N ILE A 450 0.42 -30.51 3.69
CA ILE A 450 1.43 -29.49 4.06
C ILE A 450 2.17 -29.92 5.33
N LEU A 451 1.47 -30.44 6.34
CA LEU A 451 2.12 -30.98 7.55
C LEU A 451 3.06 -32.14 7.21
N GLN A 452 2.65 -33.04 6.31
CA GLN A 452 3.50 -34.14 5.87
C GLN A 452 4.74 -33.64 5.14
N HIS A 453 4.59 -32.70 4.20
CA HIS A 453 5.73 -32.07 3.52
C HIS A 453 6.72 -31.42 4.50
N VAL A 454 6.23 -30.71 5.53
CA VAL A 454 7.10 -30.14 6.58
C VAL A 454 7.85 -31.25 7.31
N LYS A 455 7.22 -32.38 7.65
CA LYS A 455 7.88 -33.52 8.30
C LYS A 455 8.89 -34.25 7.39
N ASP A 456 8.59 -34.36 6.10
CA ASP A 456 9.44 -35.05 5.12
C ASP A 456 10.73 -34.24 4.83
N VAL A 457 10.63 -32.90 4.84
CA VAL A 457 11.77 -32.00 4.58
C VAL A 457 12.51 -31.60 5.86
N PHE A 458 11.85 -31.56 7.02
CA PHE A 458 12.42 -31.10 8.29
C PHE A 458 12.36 -32.16 9.40
N ASP A 459 13.56 -32.60 9.81
CA ASP A 459 13.80 -33.60 10.85
C ASP A 459 13.50 -33.04 12.26
N SER A 460 12.22 -33.07 12.65
CA SER A 460 11.75 -32.60 13.96
C SER A 460 12.07 -33.54 15.15
N SER A 461 12.94 -34.54 15.00
CA SER A 461 13.23 -35.53 16.05
C SER A 461 13.70 -34.92 17.37
N GLY A 462 14.65 -33.98 17.32
CA GLY A 462 15.25 -33.31 18.49
C GLY A 462 14.45 -32.15 19.11
N MET A 463 13.23 -31.86 18.63
CA MET A 463 12.40 -30.77 19.16
C MET A 463 11.39 -31.26 20.22
N ASP A 464 11.01 -30.40 21.17
CA ASP A 464 9.86 -30.68 22.03
C ASP A 464 8.57 -30.72 21.19
N THR A 465 7.67 -31.64 21.52
CA THR A 465 6.37 -31.86 20.87
C THR A 465 5.51 -30.58 20.84
N ARG A 466 5.68 -29.68 21.82
CA ARG A 466 4.98 -28.37 21.86
C ARG A 466 5.45 -27.41 20.76
N GLU A 467 6.71 -27.51 20.37
CA GLU A 467 7.36 -26.67 19.36
C GLU A 467 7.10 -27.16 17.93
N LYS A 468 6.92 -28.47 17.73
CA LYS A 468 6.56 -29.06 16.43
C LYS A 468 5.25 -28.45 15.94
N LEU A 469 5.13 -28.18 14.63
CA LEU A 469 3.85 -27.74 14.07
C LEU A 469 2.82 -28.85 14.20
N ALA A 470 1.67 -28.51 14.78
CA ALA A 470 0.50 -29.34 14.84
C ALA A 470 -0.40 -29.05 13.63
N LEU A 471 -1.29 -30.00 13.31
CA LEU A 471 -2.26 -29.82 12.23
C LEU A 471 -3.16 -28.59 12.45
N SER A 472 -3.49 -28.28 13.70
CA SER A 472 -4.25 -27.08 14.10
C SER A 472 -3.55 -25.77 13.73
N ASP A 473 -2.22 -25.73 13.80
CA ASP A 473 -1.45 -24.53 13.49
C ASP A 473 -1.55 -24.25 11.97
N ILE A 474 -1.34 -25.28 11.15
CA ILE A 474 -1.42 -25.21 9.69
C ILE A 474 -2.86 -24.91 9.23
N VAL A 475 -3.88 -25.49 9.89
CA VAL A 475 -5.29 -25.11 9.64
C VAL A 475 -5.50 -23.62 9.92
N GLY A 476 -4.98 -23.09 11.03
CA GLY A 476 -5.07 -21.65 11.34
C GLY A 476 -4.42 -20.75 10.27
N LEU A 477 -3.22 -21.13 9.80
CA LEU A 477 -2.53 -20.40 8.74
C LEU A 477 -3.26 -20.48 7.39
N LEU A 478 -3.78 -21.65 7.03
CA LEU A 478 -4.59 -21.83 5.83
C LEU A 478 -5.92 -21.07 5.92
N ASP A 479 -6.57 -21.02 7.08
CA ASP A 479 -7.78 -20.23 7.29
C ASP A 479 -7.50 -18.74 7.10
N MET A 480 -6.37 -18.24 7.61
CA MET A 480 -5.95 -16.86 7.34
C MET A 480 -5.71 -16.62 5.84
N ALA A 481 -4.92 -17.48 5.18
CA ALA A 481 -4.62 -17.36 3.76
C ALA A 481 -5.89 -17.44 2.90
N LYS A 482 -6.84 -18.33 3.24
CA LYS A 482 -8.15 -18.44 2.59
C LYS A 482 -9.02 -17.19 2.78
N ARG A 483 -9.00 -16.59 3.97
CA ARG A 483 -9.81 -15.40 4.30
C ARG A 483 -9.23 -14.09 3.77
N ARG A 484 -7.89 -13.97 3.72
CA ARG A 484 -7.17 -12.72 3.38
C ARG A 484 -5.86 -13.01 2.62
N PRO A 485 -5.91 -13.58 1.40
CA PRO A 485 -4.71 -14.07 0.72
C PRO A 485 -3.73 -12.96 0.33
N ARG A 486 -4.24 -11.80 -0.15
CA ARG A 486 -3.39 -10.64 -0.48
C ARG A 486 -2.64 -10.13 0.75
N ALA A 487 -3.35 -9.92 1.86
CA ALA A 487 -2.73 -9.53 3.12
C ALA A 487 -1.70 -10.58 3.59
N PHE A 488 -2.03 -11.88 3.55
CA PHE A 488 -1.08 -12.94 3.91
C PHE A 488 0.21 -12.87 3.09
N ARG A 489 0.10 -12.69 1.77
CA ARG A 489 1.23 -12.51 0.85
C ARG A 489 2.07 -11.28 1.18
N GLU A 490 1.43 -10.16 1.46
CA GLU A 490 2.11 -8.89 1.73
C GLU A 490 2.78 -8.90 3.11
N MET A 491 2.15 -9.51 4.12
CA MET A 491 2.59 -9.44 5.51
C MET A 491 3.62 -10.50 5.90
N VAL A 492 3.71 -11.63 5.20
CA VAL A 492 4.67 -12.69 5.55
C VAL A 492 5.72 -12.82 4.45
N PHE A 493 6.95 -12.44 4.78
CA PHE A 493 8.10 -12.57 3.90
C PHE A 493 9.05 -13.67 4.41
N ILE A 494 9.59 -14.48 3.50
CA ILE A 494 10.63 -15.46 3.78
C ILE A 494 11.93 -14.95 3.15
N LEU A 495 12.95 -14.75 3.98
CA LEU A 495 14.29 -14.36 3.55
C LEU A 495 15.22 -15.56 3.68
N ASP A 496 15.68 -16.13 2.55
CA ASP A 496 16.71 -17.19 2.59
C ASP A 496 18.10 -16.55 2.54
N PRO A 497 18.92 -16.64 3.61
CA PRO A 497 20.26 -16.08 3.62
C PRO A 497 21.24 -16.80 2.68
N LEU A 498 20.92 -18.02 2.23
CA LEU A 498 21.77 -18.79 1.31
C LEU A 498 21.53 -18.41 -0.16
N ALA A 499 20.37 -17.82 -0.47
CA ALA A 499 20.10 -17.16 -1.75
C ALA A 499 20.82 -15.80 -1.85
N ASP A 500 20.74 -15.14 -3.01
CA ASP A 500 21.14 -13.73 -3.10
C ASP A 500 20.01 -12.85 -2.53
N PRO A 501 20.24 -12.08 -1.43
CA PRO A 501 19.22 -11.25 -0.84
C PRO A 501 19.01 -9.91 -1.57
N SER A 502 19.77 -9.61 -2.64
CA SER A 502 19.70 -8.34 -3.37
C SER A 502 18.28 -7.95 -3.82
N ASP A 503 17.54 -8.89 -4.44
CA ASP A 503 16.15 -8.70 -4.87
C ASP A 503 15.13 -8.64 -3.70
N SER A 504 15.53 -9.05 -2.49
CA SER A 504 14.63 -9.13 -1.34
C SER A 504 14.29 -7.77 -0.74
N VAL A 505 15.14 -6.75 -0.92
CA VAL A 505 14.93 -5.40 -0.35
C VAL A 505 13.59 -4.80 -0.79
N SER A 506 13.24 -4.94 -2.08
CA SER A 506 11.97 -4.44 -2.62
C SER A 506 10.74 -5.15 -2.04
N GLN A 507 10.88 -6.45 -1.72
CA GLN A 507 9.82 -7.27 -1.13
C GLN A 507 9.66 -6.97 0.37
N LEU A 508 10.78 -6.87 1.11
CA LEU A 508 10.82 -6.40 2.50
C LEU A 508 10.17 -5.01 2.65
N MET A 509 10.48 -4.07 1.75
CA MET A 509 9.85 -2.74 1.72
C MET A 509 8.33 -2.82 1.46
N ALA A 510 7.85 -3.76 0.65
CA ALA A 510 6.41 -4.00 0.50
C ALA A 510 5.80 -4.56 1.79
N THR A 511 6.47 -5.52 2.43
CA THR A 511 6.02 -6.15 3.68
C THR A 511 5.94 -5.18 4.84
N PHE A 512 6.92 -4.31 5.03
CA PHE A 512 6.87 -3.30 6.09
C PHE A 512 5.76 -2.26 5.85
N MET A 513 5.53 -1.87 4.60
CA MET A 513 4.49 -0.91 4.23
C MET A 513 3.07 -1.49 4.28
N SER A 514 2.89 -2.81 4.19
CA SER A 514 1.59 -3.51 4.29
C SER A 514 0.84 -3.21 5.60
N CYS A 515 1.56 -2.84 6.65
CA CYS A 515 0.98 -2.48 7.94
C CYS A 515 0.07 -1.22 7.88
N GLN A 516 0.32 -0.33 6.91
CA GLN A 516 -0.45 0.91 6.73
C GLN A 516 -1.83 0.68 6.11
N THR A 517 -1.98 -0.36 5.28
CA THR A 517 -3.24 -0.72 4.58
C THR A 517 -4.03 -1.75 5.40
N GLY A 518 -3.40 -2.86 5.80
CA GLY A 518 -4.12 -4.03 6.33
C GLY A 518 -4.87 -3.81 7.66
N TRP A 519 -4.30 -3.05 8.60
CA TRP A 519 -4.77 -3.11 10.00
C TRP A 519 -6.04 -2.29 10.27
N LYS A 520 -6.22 -1.14 9.60
CA LYS A 520 -7.43 -0.31 9.76
C LYS A 520 -8.59 -0.74 8.86
N GLU A 521 -8.34 -1.46 7.77
CA GLU A 521 -9.38 -1.77 6.78
C GLU A 521 -10.25 -2.97 7.15
N ALA A 522 -9.68 -3.94 7.89
CA ALA A 522 -10.29 -5.24 8.15
C ALA A 522 -11.75 -5.18 8.68
N ASN A 523 -12.05 -4.29 9.62
CA ASN A 523 -13.39 -4.17 10.23
C ASN A 523 -14.27 -3.08 9.59
N HIS A 524 -13.69 -2.14 8.83
CA HIS A 524 -14.43 -1.06 8.18
C HIS A 524 -14.81 -1.37 6.72
N SER A 525 -14.18 -2.37 6.11
CA SER A 525 -14.28 -2.72 4.69
C SER A 525 -15.71 -2.94 4.19
N THR A 526 -16.59 -3.63 4.92
CA THR A 526 -17.93 -3.98 4.41
C THR A 526 -18.85 -2.78 4.23
N VAL A 527 -18.89 -1.88 5.21
CA VAL A 527 -19.67 -0.62 5.16
C VAL A 527 -18.98 0.39 4.22
N HIS A 528 -17.65 0.47 4.23
CA HIS A 528 -16.93 1.33 3.28
C HIS A 528 -17.22 0.92 1.83
N ARG A 529 -17.13 -0.40 1.54
CA ARG A 529 -17.44 -1.00 0.24
C ARG A 529 -18.89 -0.74 -0.18
N SER A 530 -19.88 -0.99 0.68
CA SER A 530 -21.29 -0.77 0.31
C SER A 530 -21.57 0.69 -0.07
N LEU A 531 -20.99 1.65 0.65
CA LEU A 531 -21.11 3.07 0.34
C LEU A 531 -20.46 3.43 -1.01
N VAL A 532 -19.30 2.88 -1.33
CA VAL A 532 -18.64 3.10 -2.64
C VAL A 532 -19.43 2.43 -3.77
N LEU A 533 -19.96 1.23 -3.57
CA LEU A 533 -20.85 0.57 -4.53
C LEU A 533 -22.15 1.36 -4.75
N GLN A 534 -22.71 1.97 -3.69
CA GLN A 534 -23.87 2.87 -3.79
C GLN A 534 -23.53 4.14 -4.59
N ALA A 535 -22.36 4.74 -4.36
CA ALA A 535 -21.87 5.89 -5.11
C ALA A 535 -21.67 5.57 -6.59
N TRP A 536 -21.07 4.42 -6.92
CA TRP A 536 -21.00 3.92 -8.29
C TRP A 536 -22.39 3.69 -8.90
N GLY A 537 -23.35 3.16 -8.13
CA GLY A 537 -24.75 3.03 -8.53
C GLY A 537 -25.45 4.37 -8.84
N LEU A 538 -25.11 5.44 -8.12
CA LEU A 538 -25.53 6.81 -8.45
C LEU A 538 -24.87 7.30 -9.75
N HIS A 539 -23.56 7.12 -9.89
CA HIS A 539 -22.82 7.48 -11.11
C HIS A 539 -23.40 6.80 -12.37
N VAL A 540 -23.77 5.52 -12.31
CA VAL A 540 -24.43 4.79 -13.41
C VAL A 540 -25.71 5.50 -13.88
N LYS A 541 -26.56 5.94 -12.95
CA LYS A 541 -27.82 6.62 -13.26
C LYS A 541 -27.57 7.99 -13.88
N LEU A 542 -26.65 8.77 -13.31
CA LEU A 542 -26.27 10.09 -13.82
C LEU A 542 -25.65 9.99 -15.22
N SER A 543 -24.76 9.03 -15.45
CA SER A 543 -24.14 8.79 -16.77
C SER A 543 -25.15 8.32 -17.83
N ARG A 544 -26.16 7.52 -17.45
CA ARG A 544 -27.28 7.16 -18.35
C ARG A 544 -28.14 8.37 -18.70
N ASN A 545 -28.46 9.21 -17.71
CA ASN A 545 -29.22 10.45 -17.92
C ASN A 545 -28.43 11.44 -18.81
N GLU A 546 -27.13 11.64 -18.54
CA GLU A 546 -26.21 12.41 -19.40
C GLU A 546 -26.31 11.93 -20.85
N LEU A 547 -26.18 10.63 -21.10
CA LEU A 547 -26.19 10.07 -22.45
C LEU A 547 -27.54 10.26 -23.16
N GLN A 548 -28.66 10.14 -22.44
CA GLN A 548 -30.00 10.39 -22.98
C GLN A 548 -30.19 11.87 -23.33
N LEU A 549 -29.88 12.78 -22.40
CA LEU A 549 -29.97 14.23 -22.61
C LEU A 549 -29.03 14.69 -23.73
N ARG A 550 -27.80 14.15 -23.82
CA ARG A 550 -26.85 14.46 -24.89
C ARG A 550 -27.35 14.01 -26.26
N ARG A 551 -27.97 12.83 -26.35
CA ARG A 551 -28.58 12.33 -27.60
C ARG A 551 -29.73 13.22 -28.04
N LEU A 552 -30.64 13.54 -27.11
CA LEU A 552 -31.77 14.45 -27.36
C LEU A 552 -31.27 15.82 -27.83
N LEU A 553 -30.32 16.42 -27.11
CA LEU A 553 -29.76 17.73 -27.44
C LEU A 553 -29.04 17.73 -28.79
N THR A 554 -28.26 16.68 -29.10
CA THR A 554 -27.61 16.55 -30.41
C THR A 554 -28.64 16.41 -31.53
N ALA A 555 -29.72 15.63 -31.31
CA ALA A 555 -30.82 15.52 -32.28
C ALA A 555 -31.52 16.87 -32.49
N MET A 556 -31.82 17.61 -31.42
CA MET A 556 -32.43 18.95 -31.51
C MET A 556 -31.55 19.94 -32.28
N VAL A 557 -30.24 19.97 -32.01
CA VAL A 557 -29.28 20.84 -32.74
C VAL A 557 -29.22 20.49 -34.22
N VAL A 558 -29.12 19.19 -34.55
CA VAL A 558 -29.07 18.73 -35.95
C VAL A 558 -30.39 19.00 -36.67
N LEU A 559 -31.54 18.71 -36.06
CA LEU A 559 -32.86 18.97 -36.65
C LEU A 559 -33.11 20.47 -36.87
N THR A 560 -32.72 21.31 -35.91
CA THR A 560 -32.84 22.78 -36.04
C THR A 560 -32.01 23.26 -37.23
N ALA A 561 -30.76 22.83 -37.35
CA ALA A 561 -29.89 23.26 -38.44
C ALA A 561 -30.30 22.69 -39.81
N LEU A 562 -30.77 21.44 -39.87
CA LEU A 562 -31.35 20.86 -41.09
C LEU A 562 -32.58 21.64 -41.52
N ALA A 563 -33.49 21.99 -40.62
CA ALA A 563 -34.67 22.80 -40.93
C ALA A 563 -34.29 24.18 -41.48
N MET A 564 -33.26 24.82 -40.93
CA MET A 564 -32.71 26.08 -41.45
C MET A 564 -32.13 25.91 -42.86
N VAL A 565 -31.32 24.88 -43.11
CA VAL A 565 -30.74 24.60 -44.45
C VAL A 565 -31.84 24.26 -45.47
N PHE A 566 -32.83 23.42 -45.12
CA PHE A 566 -33.94 23.13 -46.02
C PHE A 566 -34.78 24.37 -46.30
N SER A 567 -34.99 25.24 -45.31
CA SER A 567 -35.68 26.51 -45.51
C SER A 567 -34.94 27.45 -46.47
N THR A 568 -33.60 27.55 -46.38
CA THR A 568 -32.83 28.38 -47.33
C THR A 568 -32.85 27.77 -48.72
N CYS A 569 -32.71 26.45 -48.86
CA CYS A 569 -32.85 25.76 -50.16
C CYS A 569 -34.22 26.01 -50.80
N LEU A 570 -35.31 25.88 -50.04
CA LEU A 570 -36.66 26.09 -50.56
C LEU A 570 -36.95 27.55 -50.90
N ALA A 571 -36.44 28.50 -50.12
CA ALA A 571 -36.54 29.93 -50.44
C ALA A 571 -35.81 30.26 -51.75
N MET A 572 -34.62 29.69 -51.99
CA MET A 572 -33.89 29.91 -53.25
C MET A 572 -34.54 29.19 -54.44
N LEU A 573 -35.07 27.98 -54.24
CA LEU A 573 -35.85 27.27 -55.26
C LEU A 573 -37.11 28.04 -55.65
N MET A 574 -37.83 28.61 -54.66
CA MET A 574 -38.97 29.50 -54.91
C MET A 574 -38.55 30.76 -55.66
N ALA A 575 -37.41 31.37 -55.30
CA ALA A 575 -36.89 32.53 -56.01
C ALA A 575 -36.54 32.21 -57.48
N SER A 576 -36.02 31.01 -57.78
CA SER A 576 -35.79 30.59 -59.18
C SER A 576 -37.07 30.20 -59.92
N VAL A 577 -38.02 29.50 -59.28
CA VAL A 577 -39.27 29.09 -59.92
C VAL A 577 -40.19 30.29 -60.20
N SER A 578 -40.15 31.34 -59.37
CA SER A 578 -40.87 32.60 -59.65
C SER A 578 -40.39 33.35 -60.91
N VAL A 579 -39.28 32.93 -61.53
CA VAL A 579 -38.79 33.45 -62.82
C VAL A 579 -39.29 32.63 -64.01
N GLU A 580 -39.78 31.40 -63.80
CA GLU A 580 -40.29 30.52 -64.86
C GLU A 580 -41.80 30.27 -64.71
N GLU A 581 -42.61 30.82 -65.63
CA GLU A 581 -44.08 30.82 -65.56
C GLU A 581 -44.76 29.42 -65.65
N GLY A 582 -43.99 28.32 -65.72
CA GLY A 582 -44.49 26.97 -66.05
C GLY A 582 -44.97 26.07 -64.89
N PHE A 583 -44.66 26.38 -63.63
CA PHE A 583 -44.81 25.42 -62.50
C PHE A 583 -45.92 25.72 -61.47
N ALA A 584 -47.08 26.16 -61.95
CA ALA A 584 -48.20 26.66 -61.13
C ALA A 584 -48.84 25.68 -60.11
N TRP A 585 -48.52 24.38 -60.14
CA TRP A 585 -49.17 23.36 -59.29
C TRP A 585 -48.40 23.00 -58.00
N TRP A 586 -47.09 23.26 -57.93
CA TRP A 586 -46.29 23.00 -56.72
C TRP A 586 -46.13 24.23 -55.80
N THR A 587 -46.42 25.43 -56.32
CA THR A 587 -46.29 26.70 -55.60
C THR A 587 -47.00 26.76 -54.24
N PRO A 588 -48.20 26.16 -54.00
CA PRO A 588 -48.83 26.18 -52.69
C PRO A 588 -48.05 25.38 -51.65
N CYS A 589 -47.60 24.17 -52.02
CA CYS A 589 -46.84 23.28 -51.14
C CYS A 589 -45.49 23.88 -50.76
N LEU A 590 -44.83 24.56 -51.70
CA LEU A 590 -43.56 25.25 -51.46
C LEU A 590 -43.76 26.49 -50.55
N HIS A 591 -44.81 27.30 -50.76
CA HIS A 591 -45.15 28.41 -49.86
C HIS A 591 -45.40 27.95 -48.43
N VAL A 592 -46.22 26.90 -48.23
CA VAL A 592 -46.49 26.33 -46.90
C VAL A 592 -45.20 25.81 -46.27
N SER A 593 -44.33 25.13 -47.02
CA SER A 593 -43.05 24.61 -46.51
C SER A 593 -42.07 25.71 -46.13
N MET A 594 -42.01 26.80 -46.91
CA MET A 594 -41.17 27.98 -46.64
C MET A 594 -41.55 28.70 -45.35
N VAL A 595 -42.84 28.69 -44.97
CA VAL A 595 -43.32 29.24 -43.69
C VAL A 595 -43.16 28.22 -42.55
N ALA A 596 -43.45 26.94 -42.80
CA ALA A 596 -43.45 25.91 -41.77
C ALA A 596 -42.05 25.57 -41.23
N LEU A 597 -41.01 25.54 -42.07
CA LEU A 597 -39.66 25.14 -41.65
C LEU A 597 -38.96 26.13 -40.70
N PRO A 598 -38.99 27.46 -40.94
CA PRO A 598 -38.52 28.45 -39.95
C PRO A 598 -39.29 28.40 -38.64
N ILE A 599 -40.62 28.24 -38.69
CA ILE A 599 -41.46 28.10 -37.49
C ILE A 599 -41.06 26.83 -36.72
N PHE A 600 -40.82 25.71 -37.41
CA PHE A 600 -40.34 24.48 -36.79
C PHE A 600 -38.95 24.65 -36.15
N ALA A 601 -37.99 25.28 -36.85
CA ALA A 601 -36.66 25.57 -36.30
C ALA A 601 -36.72 26.51 -35.07
N ALA A 602 -37.59 27.52 -35.10
CA ALA A 602 -37.84 28.42 -33.98
C ALA A 602 -38.48 27.67 -32.80
N LEU A 603 -39.49 26.82 -33.05
CA LEU A 603 -40.11 25.97 -32.01
C LEU A 603 -39.10 25.01 -31.39
N LEU A 604 -38.24 24.34 -32.19
CA LEU A 604 -37.17 23.48 -31.65
C LEU A 604 -36.20 24.27 -30.76
N THR A 605 -35.87 25.51 -31.15
CA THR A 605 -35.00 26.40 -30.36
C THR A 605 -35.70 26.84 -29.06
N ILE A 606 -36.97 27.21 -29.13
CA ILE A 606 -37.80 27.55 -27.96
C ILE A 606 -37.92 26.34 -27.02
N PHE A 607 -38.18 25.13 -27.53
CA PHE A 607 -38.21 23.91 -26.71
C PHE A 607 -36.86 23.61 -26.05
N ARG A 608 -35.74 23.75 -26.80
CA ARG A 608 -34.38 23.59 -26.25
C ARG A 608 -34.13 24.55 -25.08
N ASN A 609 -34.55 25.80 -25.22
CA ASN A 609 -34.34 26.86 -24.22
C ASN A 609 -35.30 26.70 -23.03
N ASN A 610 -36.61 26.55 -23.27
CA ASN A 610 -37.63 26.41 -22.22
C ASN A 610 -37.43 25.15 -21.37
N PHE A 611 -37.07 24.01 -21.97
CA PHE A 611 -36.74 22.81 -21.20
C PHE A 611 -35.33 22.84 -20.61
N GLN A 612 -34.52 23.86 -20.92
CA GLN A 612 -33.14 24.02 -20.47
C GLN A 612 -32.29 22.75 -20.71
N ILE A 613 -32.48 22.09 -21.85
CA ILE A 613 -31.89 20.75 -22.12
C ILE A 613 -30.36 20.80 -22.05
N THR A 614 -29.76 21.90 -22.51
CA THR A 614 -28.31 22.14 -22.42
C THR A 614 -27.82 22.27 -20.97
N GLN A 615 -28.55 22.99 -20.12
CA GLN A 615 -28.22 23.14 -18.71
C GLN A 615 -28.40 21.81 -17.94
N LYS A 616 -29.54 21.12 -18.13
CA LYS A 616 -29.78 19.81 -17.49
C LYS A 616 -28.77 18.75 -17.90
N TRP A 617 -28.32 18.77 -19.16
CA TRP A 617 -27.23 17.91 -19.62
C TRP A 617 -25.90 18.25 -18.92
N ALA A 618 -25.55 19.54 -18.87
CA ALA A 618 -24.35 20.02 -18.19
C ALA A 618 -24.34 19.67 -16.68
N GLU A 619 -25.47 19.89 -15.99
CA GLU A 619 -25.67 19.52 -14.59
C GLU A 619 -25.51 18.01 -14.37
N ALA A 620 -26.13 17.16 -15.19
CA ALA A 620 -25.97 15.71 -15.12
C ALA A 620 -24.51 15.26 -15.40
N HIS A 621 -23.84 15.87 -16.39
CA HIS A 621 -22.45 15.55 -16.74
C HIS A 621 -21.47 15.93 -15.60
N ILE A 622 -21.66 17.11 -15.03
CA ILE A 622 -20.84 17.63 -13.93
C ILE A 622 -21.13 16.83 -12.64
N ALA A 623 -22.39 16.51 -12.34
CA ALA A 623 -22.74 15.70 -11.16
C ALA A 623 -22.19 14.28 -11.28
N ALA A 624 -22.29 13.64 -12.45
CA ALA A 624 -21.65 12.34 -12.71
C ALA A 624 -20.14 12.40 -12.44
N SER A 625 -19.46 13.41 -12.97
CA SER A 625 -18.02 13.61 -12.78
C SER A 625 -17.66 13.90 -11.31
N ARG A 626 -18.47 14.70 -10.60
CA ARG A 626 -18.26 15.03 -9.18
C ARG A 626 -18.44 13.81 -8.28
N VAL A 627 -19.38 12.92 -8.56
CA VAL A 627 -19.52 11.64 -7.85
C VAL A 627 -18.26 10.78 -7.99
N VAL A 628 -17.65 10.71 -9.18
CA VAL A 628 -16.40 9.96 -9.40
C VAL A 628 -15.25 10.54 -8.57
N SER A 629 -15.10 11.86 -8.58
CA SER A 629 -14.06 12.53 -7.77
C SER A 629 -14.29 12.36 -6.27
N GLU A 630 -15.53 12.45 -5.79
CA GLU A 630 -15.87 12.18 -4.38
C GLU A 630 -15.60 10.71 -3.99
N ILE A 631 -15.83 9.74 -4.90
CA ILE A 631 -15.43 8.33 -4.68
C ILE A 631 -13.92 8.24 -4.47
N TYR A 632 -13.11 8.79 -5.37
CA TYR A 632 -11.65 8.72 -5.24
C TYR A 632 -11.10 9.54 -4.05
N TYR A 633 -11.76 10.64 -3.67
CA TYR A 633 -11.43 11.36 -2.44
C TYR A 633 -11.69 10.50 -1.19
N PHE A 634 -12.82 9.79 -1.16
CA PHE A 634 -13.20 8.90 -0.06
C PHE A 634 -12.29 7.67 0.01
N LEU A 635 -12.06 6.98 -1.11
CA LEU A 635 -11.14 5.83 -1.21
C LEU A 635 -9.68 6.21 -0.87
N GLY A 636 -9.25 7.43 -1.21
CA GLY A 636 -7.91 7.92 -0.89
C GLY A 636 -7.74 8.37 0.57
N ASN A 637 -8.85 8.61 1.29
CA ASN A 637 -8.90 9.30 2.59
C ASN A 637 -8.28 10.71 2.51
N VAL A 638 -8.62 11.46 1.46
CA VAL A 638 -8.04 12.79 1.14
C VAL A 638 -9.08 13.91 1.17
N GLY A 639 -8.62 15.16 1.23
CA GLY A 639 -9.48 16.35 1.29
C GLY A 639 -10.44 16.29 2.49
N PRO A 640 -11.77 16.35 2.26
CA PRO A 640 -12.79 16.38 3.32
C PRO A 640 -12.90 15.07 4.12
N TYR A 641 -12.23 13.99 3.67
CA TYR A 641 -12.26 12.65 4.27
C TYR A 641 -11.03 12.31 5.10
N ARG A 642 -10.34 13.31 5.68
CA ARG A 642 -9.19 13.09 6.59
C ARG A 642 -9.58 12.71 8.03
N ALA A 643 -10.85 12.85 8.40
CA ALA A 643 -11.35 12.58 9.76
C ALA A 643 -11.46 11.08 10.09
N GLY A 644 -11.98 10.75 11.28
CA GLY A 644 -12.24 9.36 11.67
C GLY A 644 -13.26 8.66 10.73
N PRO A 645 -13.17 7.31 10.54
CA PRO A 645 -13.97 6.60 9.53
C PRO A 645 -15.48 6.86 9.60
N ALA A 646 -16.05 6.94 10.81
CA ALA A 646 -17.48 7.20 11.02
C ALA A 646 -17.91 8.65 10.66
N VAL A 647 -17.00 9.62 10.76
CA VAL A 647 -17.24 11.00 10.29
C VAL A 647 -17.16 11.03 8.76
N CYS A 648 -16.12 10.41 8.18
CA CYS A 648 -15.94 10.32 6.73
C CYS A 648 -17.12 9.62 6.02
N GLN A 649 -17.60 8.49 6.55
CA GLN A 649 -18.78 7.78 6.02
C GLN A 649 -20.05 8.66 6.04
N ARG A 650 -20.30 9.37 7.16
CA ARG A 650 -21.45 10.29 7.29
C ARG A 650 -21.33 11.48 6.32
N ARG A 651 -20.15 12.09 6.20
CA ARG A 651 -19.88 13.21 5.27
C ARG A 651 -19.99 12.77 3.80
N PHE A 652 -19.50 11.58 3.45
CA PHE A 652 -19.60 11.01 2.10
C PHE A 652 -21.06 10.77 1.70
N LEU A 653 -21.85 10.10 2.56
CA LEU A 653 -23.30 9.95 2.36
C LEU A 653 -24.03 11.29 2.22
N ARG A 654 -23.70 12.29 3.04
CA ARG A 654 -24.28 13.64 2.97
C ARG A 654 -24.01 14.28 1.61
N ARG A 655 -22.77 14.21 1.11
CA ARG A 655 -22.35 14.75 -0.20
C ARG A 655 -22.96 13.97 -1.38
N LEU A 656 -23.08 12.64 -1.30
CA LEU A 656 -23.79 11.85 -2.31
C LEU A 656 -25.28 12.21 -2.39
N ARG A 657 -25.95 12.36 -1.24
CA ARG A 657 -27.37 12.77 -1.18
C ARG A 657 -27.58 14.20 -1.68
N SER A 658 -26.68 15.13 -1.37
CA SER A 658 -26.79 16.51 -1.88
C SER A 658 -26.56 16.58 -3.40
N MET A 659 -25.61 15.81 -3.95
CA MET A 659 -25.46 15.68 -5.41
C MET A 659 -26.68 15.04 -6.05
N ALA A 660 -27.21 13.96 -5.47
CA ALA A 660 -28.44 13.33 -5.96
C ALA A 660 -29.61 14.33 -5.99
N LYS A 661 -29.84 15.07 -4.90
CA LYS A 661 -30.91 16.09 -4.78
C LYS A 661 -30.72 17.29 -5.71
N ARG A 662 -29.48 17.73 -5.97
CA ARG A 662 -29.18 18.76 -6.99
C ARG A 662 -29.45 18.24 -8.42
N SER A 663 -29.19 16.95 -8.66
CA SER A 663 -29.36 16.31 -9.98
C SER A 663 -30.75 15.74 -10.27
N SER A 664 -31.59 15.61 -9.23
CA SER A 664 -32.94 15.05 -9.35
C SER A 664 -33.88 16.08 -9.99
N ALA A 665 -33.87 16.11 -11.32
CA ALA A 665 -35.02 16.58 -12.07
C ALA A 665 -36.29 15.80 -11.63
N PRO A 666 -37.52 16.36 -11.79
CA PRO A 666 -38.75 15.85 -11.15
C PRO A 666 -39.14 14.38 -11.42
N TRP A 667 -38.42 13.70 -12.32
CA TRP A 667 -38.65 12.32 -12.75
C TRP A 667 -37.74 11.28 -12.07
N MET A 668 -36.79 11.66 -11.20
CA MET A 668 -35.97 10.71 -10.43
C MET A 668 -36.46 10.63 -8.99
N ARG A 669 -37.05 9.48 -8.57
CA ARG A 669 -37.53 9.31 -7.20
C ARG A 669 -36.38 9.03 -6.25
N GLU A 670 -36.47 9.53 -5.03
CA GLU A 670 -35.45 9.29 -3.99
C GLU A 670 -35.35 7.80 -3.62
N GLU A 671 -36.46 7.06 -3.72
CA GLU A 671 -36.54 5.60 -3.60
C GLU A 671 -35.54 4.86 -4.53
N ASP A 672 -35.29 5.40 -5.73
CA ASP A 672 -34.35 4.81 -6.68
C ASP A 672 -32.90 4.83 -6.16
N LEU A 673 -32.53 5.71 -5.22
CA LEU A 673 -31.17 5.77 -4.64
C LEU A 673 -30.81 4.52 -3.83
N ALA A 674 -31.80 3.81 -3.28
CA ALA A 674 -31.64 2.50 -2.65
C ALA A 674 -31.67 1.33 -3.66
N GLY A 675 -31.91 1.61 -4.94
CA GLY A 675 -32.07 0.60 -5.99
C GLY A 675 -30.84 -0.29 -6.17
N GLY A 676 -31.10 -1.59 -6.38
CA GLY A 676 -30.17 -2.73 -6.21
C GLY A 676 -28.89 -2.82 -7.07
N TRP A 677 -28.37 -1.71 -7.60
CA TRP A 677 -27.04 -1.65 -8.20
C TRP A 677 -25.94 -2.07 -7.23
N GLU A 678 -26.10 -1.79 -5.93
CA GLU A 678 -25.16 -2.24 -4.91
C GLU A 678 -25.06 -3.77 -4.88
N LYS A 679 -26.21 -4.47 -4.95
CA LYS A 679 -26.25 -5.93 -5.05
C LYS A 679 -25.63 -6.42 -6.37
N VAL A 680 -26.00 -5.80 -7.50
CA VAL A 680 -25.45 -6.17 -8.83
C VAL A 680 -23.92 -6.05 -8.87
N PHE A 681 -23.34 -5.00 -8.29
CA PHE A 681 -21.87 -4.82 -8.26
C PHE A 681 -21.17 -5.61 -7.16
N ARG A 682 -21.88 -5.99 -6.10
CA ARG A 682 -21.38 -6.93 -5.08
C ARG A 682 -21.31 -8.36 -5.63
N ASP A 683 -22.34 -8.78 -6.36
CA ASP A 683 -22.45 -10.12 -6.93
C ASP A 683 -21.63 -10.26 -8.24
N GLU A 684 -21.47 -9.16 -9.00
CA GLU A 684 -20.73 -9.13 -10.28
C GLU A 684 -19.74 -7.94 -10.34
N PRO A 685 -18.55 -8.01 -9.70
CA PRO A 685 -17.56 -6.92 -9.70
C PRO A 685 -17.05 -6.58 -11.11
N GLU A 686 -17.03 -7.55 -12.03
CA GLU A 686 -16.70 -7.33 -13.44
C GLU A 686 -17.64 -6.33 -14.12
N ARG A 687 -18.93 -6.30 -13.75
CA ARG A 687 -19.86 -5.28 -14.29
C ARG A 687 -19.53 -3.89 -13.80
N LEU A 688 -19.00 -3.75 -12.58
CA LEU A 688 -18.51 -2.46 -12.09
C LEU A 688 -17.26 -2.05 -12.87
N HIS A 689 -16.28 -2.94 -13.03
CA HIS A 689 -15.06 -2.66 -13.77
C HIS A 689 -15.37 -2.31 -15.24
N GLN A 690 -16.25 -3.07 -15.90
CA GLN A 690 -16.73 -2.79 -17.25
C GLN A 690 -17.50 -1.45 -17.33
N HIS A 691 -18.36 -1.14 -16.35
CA HIS A 691 -19.05 0.16 -16.30
C HIS A 691 -18.05 1.31 -16.17
N VAL A 692 -17.10 1.23 -15.24
CA VAL A 692 -16.08 2.27 -15.04
C VAL A 692 -15.22 2.47 -16.30
N ARG A 693 -14.76 1.37 -16.92
CA ARG A 693 -13.96 1.41 -18.16
C ARG A 693 -14.74 2.01 -19.35
N THR A 694 -16.03 1.70 -19.47
CA THR A 694 -16.88 2.18 -20.58
C THR A 694 -17.45 3.59 -20.35
N SER A 695 -17.70 4.00 -19.11
CA SER A 695 -18.26 5.32 -18.78
C SER A 695 -17.18 6.40 -18.64
N LEU A 696 -16.10 6.14 -17.88
CA LEU A 696 -15.07 7.14 -17.61
C LEU A 696 -14.08 7.28 -18.76
N TYR A 697 -13.50 6.15 -19.20
CA TYR A 697 -12.45 6.14 -20.23
C TYR A 697 -13.01 5.97 -21.63
N ARG A 698 -14.35 5.90 -21.78
CA ARG A 698 -15.09 5.63 -23.02
C ARG A 698 -14.38 4.61 -23.92
N SER A 699 -13.90 3.50 -23.33
CA SER A 699 -13.20 2.45 -24.07
C SER A 699 -14.13 1.93 -25.16
N ARG A 700 -13.91 2.41 -26.39
CA ARG A 700 -14.89 2.29 -27.47
C ARG A 700 -15.11 0.83 -27.81
N GLN A 701 -16.26 0.28 -27.43
CA GLN A 701 -16.94 -0.59 -28.37
C GLN A 701 -17.32 0.30 -29.56
N PRO A 702 -16.74 0.08 -30.76
CA PRO A 702 -17.05 0.92 -31.91
C PRO A 702 -18.53 0.73 -32.26
N CYS A 703 -19.28 1.83 -32.29
CA CYS A 703 -20.67 1.83 -32.78
C CYS A 703 -20.72 1.23 -34.21
N CYS A 704 -21.77 0.46 -34.53
CA CYS A 704 -21.79 -0.39 -35.73
C CYS A 704 -21.46 0.34 -37.04
N SER A 705 -21.90 1.59 -37.20
CA SER A 705 -21.56 2.44 -38.35
C SER A 705 -20.06 2.77 -38.44
N CYS A 706 -19.44 3.19 -37.33
CA CYS A 706 -17.99 3.37 -37.27
C CYS A 706 -17.24 2.03 -37.32
N ARG A 707 -17.81 0.91 -36.86
CA ARG A 707 -17.21 -0.42 -36.98
C ARG A 707 -17.10 -0.82 -38.44
N CYS A 708 -18.16 -0.61 -39.23
CA CYS A 708 -18.16 -0.86 -40.67
C CYS A 708 -17.12 0.01 -41.40
N LEU A 709 -17.12 1.33 -41.16
CA LEU A 709 -16.18 2.27 -41.80
C LEU A 709 -14.72 2.03 -41.36
N ARG A 710 -14.49 1.63 -40.10
CA ARG A 710 -13.16 1.30 -39.55
C ARG A 710 -12.71 -0.13 -39.87
N GLN A 711 -13.62 -1.05 -40.26
CA GLN A 711 -13.26 -2.33 -40.88
C GLN A 711 -12.83 -2.13 -42.34
N LEU A 712 -13.51 -1.24 -43.07
CA LEU A 712 -13.13 -0.84 -44.43
C LEU A 712 -11.76 -0.13 -44.50
N VAL A 713 -11.42 0.68 -43.50
CA VAL A 713 -10.11 1.36 -43.42
C VAL A 713 -9.06 0.50 -42.69
N GLY A 714 -9.48 -0.34 -41.73
CA GLY A 714 -8.59 -1.17 -40.91
C GLY A 714 -8.04 -2.42 -41.62
N SER A 715 -8.65 -2.84 -42.73
CA SER A 715 -8.09 -3.88 -43.61
C SER A 715 -6.79 -3.46 -44.30
N LEU A 716 -6.48 -2.17 -44.34
CA LEU A 716 -5.26 -1.59 -44.95
C LEU A 716 -4.20 -1.18 -43.91
N ALA A 717 -4.53 -1.18 -42.62
CA ALA A 717 -3.63 -0.72 -41.56
C ALA A 717 -3.64 -1.69 -40.37
N GLY A 718 -2.77 -2.70 -40.44
CA GLY A 718 -2.57 -3.67 -39.37
C GLY A 718 -2.11 -2.99 -38.09
N SER A 719 -3.00 -2.92 -37.09
CA SER A 719 -2.73 -2.29 -35.79
C SER A 719 -2.81 -3.32 -34.67
N PHE A 720 -1.67 -3.55 -34.01
CA PHE A 720 -1.54 -4.47 -32.88
C PHE A 720 -2.20 -3.90 -31.62
N SER A 721 -3.05 -4.70 -30.97
CA SER A 721 -3.66 -4.37 -29.68
C SER A 721 -2.85 -4.97 -28.52
N TRP A 722 -1.68 -4.39 -28.23
CA TRP A 722 -0.73 -4.89 -27.21
C TRP A 722 -1.24 -4.89 -25.76
N THR A 723 -2.30 -4.13 -25.44
CA THR A 723 -2.76 -3.89 -24.05
C THR A 723 -3.67 -4.95 -23.43
N CYS A 724 -3.90 -6.10 -24.08
CA CYS A 724 -4.71 -7.20 -23.54
C CYS A 724 -3.93 -8.48 -23.21
N LEU A 725 -2.59 -8.48 -23.32
CA LEU A 725 -1.78 -9.71 -23.23
C LEU A 725 -0.69 -9.71 -22.13
N LEU A 726 -0.52 -8.62 -21.37
CA LEU A 726 0.66 -8.46 -20.50
C LEU A 726 0.40 -8.55 -19.00
N LEU A 727 -0.85 -8.52 -18.52
CA LEU A 727 -1.19 -8.77 -17.12
C LEU A 727 -2.54 -9.50 -17.03
N ASP A 728 -2.51 -10.79 -16.69
CA ASP A 728 -3.66 -11.59 -16.23
C ASP A 728 -3.99 -11.27 -14.75
N ASP A 729 -3.88 -10.00 -14.37
CA ASP A 729 -4.16 -9.52 -13.03
C ASP A 729 -5.67 -9.53 -12.78
N GLU A 730 -6.04 -10.15 -11.66
CA GLU A 730 -7.40 -10.13 -11.12
C GLU A 730 -7.86 -8.66 -10.97
N PRO A 731 -8.95 -8.25 -11.63
CA PRO A 731 -9.22 -6.84 -11.84
C PRO A 731 -9.32 -6.08 -10.52
N PRO A 732 -8.69 -4.89 -10.44
CA PRO A 732 -8.58 -4.16 -9.18
C PRO A 732 -9.97 -3.81 -8.65
N ASP A 733 -10.20 -4.11 -7.38
CA ASP A 733 -11.48 -3.89 -6.71
C ASP A 733 -11.69 -2.38 -6.51
N LEU A 734 -12.55 -1.81 -7.35
CA LEU A 734 -12.84 -0.37 -7.41
C LEU A 734 -13.66 0.16 -6.21
N ALA A 735 -13.83 -0.65 -5.17
CA ALA A 735 -14.42 -0.27 -3.89
C ALA A 735 -13.46 -0.45 -2.69
N MET A 736 -12.21 -0.87 -2.93
CA MET A 736 -11.15 -0.89 -1.92
C MET A 736 -10.45 0.48 -1.82
N PRO A 737 -9.94 0.89 -0.64
CA PRO A 737 -9.13 2.08 -0.49
C PRO A 737 -7.94 2.09 -1.46
N VAL A 738 -7.59 3.27 -1.97
CA VAL A 738 -6.52 3.41 -2.97
C VAL A 738 -5.21 3.89 -2.32
N THR A 739 -4.12 3.24 -2.71
CA THR A 739 -2.75 3.73 -2.47
C THR A 739 -2.38 4.70 -3.58
N ALA A 740 -1.18 5.31 -3.51
CA ALA A 740 -0.72 6.17 -4.58
C ALA A 740 -0.47 5.36 -5.88
N GLU A 741 0.11 4.17 -5.78
CA GLU A 741 0.33 3.22 -6.88
C GLU A 741 -0.98 2.81 -7.54
N THR A 742 -1.92 2.27 -6.76
CA THR A 742 -3.16 1.73 -7.34
C THR A 742 -4.02 2.85 -7.93
N TYR A 743 -3.98 4.06 -7.38
CA TYR A 743 -4.60 5.23 -8.01
C TYR A 743 -3.88 5.63 -9.32
N MET A 744 -2.55 5.61 -9.35
CA MET A 744 -1.76 5.94 -10.53
C MET A 744 -2.09 4.99 -11.70
N GLU A 745 -2.17 3.69 -11.43
CA GLU A 745 -2.47 2.63 -12.39
C GLU A 745 -3.94 2.58 -12.81
N THR A 746 -4.89 2.65 -11.87
CA THR A 746 -6.32 2.46 -12.16
C THR A 746 -7.04 3.73 -12.62
N ARG A 747 -6.49 4.91 -12.31
CA ARG A 747 -7.13 6.20 -12.55
C ARG A 747 -6.29 7.16 -13.37
N LEU A 748 -5.06 7.47 -12.97
CA LEU A 748 -4.28 8.53 -13.63
C LEU A 748 -3.82 8.11 -15.04
N LEU A 749 -3.18 6.94 -15.20
CA LEU A 749 -2.72 6.47 -16.52
C LEU A 749 -3.89 6.26 -17.51
N PRO A 750 -5.02 5.59 -17.16
CA PRO A 750 -6.15 5.45 -18.08
C PRO A 750 -6.81 6.78 -18.44
N LEU A 751 -6.88 7.74 -17.50
CA LEU A 751 -7.40 9.09 -17.78
C LEU A 751 -6.48 9.86 -18.73
N LYS A 752 -5.16 9.81 -18.53
CA LYS A 752 -4.16 10.40 -19.43
C LYS A 752 -4.27 9.84 -20.85
N MET A 753 -4.40 8.51 -20.99
CA MET A 753 -4.57 7.85 -22.28
C MET A 753 -5.89 8.25 -22.95
N PHE A 754 -7.01 8.26 -22.20
CA PHE A 754 -8.32 8.68 -22.69
C PHE A 754 -8.31 10.14 -23.16
N HIS A 755 -7.76 11.07 -22.38
CA HIS A 755 -7.65 12.47 -22.77
C HIS A 755 -6.78 12.65 -24.03
N THR A 756 -5.67 11.93 -24.13
CA THR A 756 -4.80 11.94 -25.31
C THR A 756 -5.52 11.44 -26.57
N GLU A 757 -6.26 10.32 -26.49
CA GLU A 757 -7.04 9.83 -27.63
C GLU A 757 -8.18 10.80 -27.99
N MET A 758 -8.90 11.33 -27.00
CA MET A 758 -9.98 12.30 -27.21
C MET A 758 -9.46 13.57 -27.89
N MET A 759 -8.29 14.07 -27.49
CA MET A 759 -7.64 15.25 -28.09
C MET A 759 -7.28 14.99 -29.56
N GLN A 760 -6.70 13.84 -29.87
CA GLN A 760 -6.41 13.45 -31.25
C GLN A 760 -7.67 13.32 -32.11
N GLN A 761 -8.75 12.75 -31.57
CA GLN A 761 -10.02 12.62 -32.28
C GLN A 761 -10.67 13.99 -32.53
N LEU A 762 -10.71 14.88 -31.53
CA LEU A 762 -11.24 16.23 -31.67
C LEU A 762 -10.42 17.07 -32.66
N ARG A 763 -9.08 16.95 -32.64
CA ARG A 763 -8.20 17.62 -33.61
C ARG A 763 -8.50 17.17 -35.04
N ARG A 764 -8.62 15.86 -35.29
CA ARG A 764 -8.96 15.32 -36.62
C ARG A 764 -10.33 15.81 -37.09
N LEU A 765 -11.34 15.79 -36.21
CA LEU A 765 -12.68 16.25 -36.53
C LEU A 765 -12.74 17.75 -36.80
N ARG A 766 -12.08 18.58 -35.98
CA ARG A 766 -12.02 20.04 -36.18
C ARG A 766 -11.35 20.39 -37.51
N VAL A 767 -10.25 19.72 -37.87
CA VAL A 767 -9.60 19.90 -39.19
C VAL A 767 -10.57 19.53 -40.32
N ALA A 768 -11.27 18.39 -40.24
CA ALA A 768 -12.24 17.99 -41.25
C ALA A 768 -13.41 18.98 -41.40
N LEU A 769 -13.93 19.52 -40.29
CA LEU A 769 -15.01 20.53 -40.30
C LEU A 769 -14.52 21.88 -40.84
N HIS A 770 -13.29 22.31 -40.55
CA HIS A 770 -12.71 23.50 -41.17
C HIS A 770 -12.53 23.32 -42.69
N LEU A 771 -12.04 22.16 -43.14
CA LEU A 771 -11.91 21.88 -44.58
C LEU A 771 -13.27 21.90 -45.30
N ALA A 772 -14.31 21.32 -44.68
CA ALA A 772 -15.68 21.40 -45.20
C ALA A 772 -16.21 22.84 -45.25
N LEU A 773 -15.96 23.63 -44.20
CA LEU A 773 -16.35 25.05 -44.14
C LEU A 773 -15.63 25.89 -45.22
N VAL A 774 -14.33 25.68 -45.44
CA VAL A 774 -13.58 26.32 -46.54
C VAL A 774 -14.15 25.90 -47.91
N LEU A 775 -14.47 24.61 -48.09
CA LEU A 775 -15.10 24.11 -49.32
C LEU A 775 -16.45 24.80 -49.60
N PHE A 776 -17.30 24.99 -48.59
CA PHE A 776 -18.58 25.69 -48.77
C PHE A 776 -18.40 27.17 -49.13
N PHE A 777 -17.39 27.86 -48.59
CA PHE A 777 -17.05 29.22 -49.01
C PHE A 777 -16.49 29.29 -50.44
N LEU A 778 -15.65 28.32 -50.85
CA LEU A 778 -15.19 28.21 -52.24
C LEU A 778 -16.35 27.95 -53.21
N VAL A 779 -17.30 27.07 -52.85
CA VAL A 779 -18.51 26.83 -53.64
C VAL A 779 -19.39 28.09 -53.73
N SER A 780 -19.51 28.86 -52.65
CA SER A 780 -20.20 30.18 -52.66
C SER A 780 -19.53 31.15 -53.65
N LEU A 781 -18.20 31.23 -53.65
CA LEU A 781 -17.44 32.08 -54.57
C LEU A 781 -17.55 31.60 -56.04
N MET A 782 -17.55 30.29 -56.28
CA MET A 782 -17.77 29.73 -57.61
C MET A 782 -19.17 30.05 -58.14
N PHE A 783 -20.22 29.98 -57.31
CA PHE A 783 -21.56 30.39 -57.73
C PHE A 783 -21.65 31.89 -58.07
N ALA A 784 -20.93 32.75 -57.34
CA ALA A 784 -20.81 34.16 -57.69
C ALA A 784 -20.09 34.35 -59.04
N ALA A 785 -18.96 33.67 -59.27
CA ALA A 785 -18.17 33.77 -60.49
C ALA A 785 -18.88 33.24 -61.75
N VAL A 786 -19.71 32.20 -61.61
CA VAL A 786 -20.52 31.62 -62.70
C VAL A 786 -21.78 32.44 -62.99
N GLY A 787 -22.06 33.50 -62.22
CA GLY A 787 -23.27 34.32 -62.40
C GLY A 787 -24.55 33.65 -61.89
N ALA A 788 -24.43 32.74 -60.92
CA ALA A 788 -25.55 32.03 -60.28
C ALA A 788 -25.76 32.49 -58.81
N PRO A 789 -26.07 33.79 -58.55
CA PRO A 789 -26.15 34.33 -57.20
C PRO A 789 -27.24 33.68 -56.35
N SER A 790 -28.26 33.06 -56.98
CA SER A 790 -29.33 32.33 -56.30
C SER A 790 -28.86 31.09 -55.53
N LEU A 791 -27.68 30.54 -55.82
CA LEU A 791 -27.14 29.37 -55.12
C LEU A 791 -26.22 29.74 -53.94
N ILE A 792 -25.76 30.99 -53.85
CA ILE A 792 -24.87 31.48 -52.78
C ILE A 792 -25.48 31.25 -51.38
N PRO A 793 -26.76 31.56 -51.09
CA PRO A 793 -27.32 31.40 -49.74
C PRO A 793 -27.38 29.94 -49.26
N ILE A 794 -27.49 28.98 -50.19
CA ILE A 794 -27.46 27.55 -49.86
C ILE A 794 -26.07 27.16 -49.34
N ALA A 795 -25.02 27.51 -50.08
CA ALA A 795 -23.64 27.24 -49.68
C ALA A 795 -23.26 27.95 -48.37
N LEU A 796 -23.73 29.20 -48.16
CA LEU A 796 -23.57 29.91 -46.89
C LEU A 796 -24.31 29.25 -45.72
N SER A 797 -25.53 28.72 -45.94
CA SER A 797 -26.27 27.99 -44.89
C SER A 797 -25.59 26.67 -44.50
N LEU A 798 -24.97 25.97 -45.45
CA LEU A 798 -24.13 24.79 -45.18
C LEU A 798 -22.85 25.14 -44.42
N ALA A 799 -22.21 26.27 -44.73
CA ALA A 799 -21.08 26.80 -43.95
C ALA A 799 -21.51 27.15 -42.51
N ALA A 800 -22.66 27.82 -42.34
CA ALA A 800 -23.21 28.16 -41.02
C ALA A 800 -23.60 26.93 -40.20
N PHE A 801 -24.19 25.90 -40.82
CA PHE A 801 -24.44 24.59 -40.21
C PHE A 801 -23.14 23.95 -39.75
N THR A 802 -22.13 23.89 -40.62
CA THR A 802 -20.82 23.28 -40.32
C THR A 802 -20.12 24.01 -39.17
N SER A 803 -20.18 25.34 -39.14
CA SER A 803 -19.68 26.17 -38.04
C SER A 803 -20.42 25.88 -36.72
N SER A 804 -21.75 25.78 -36.77
CA SER A 804 -22.59 25.45 -35.60
C SER A 804 -22.28 24.06 -35.05
N VAL A 805 -22.10 23.06 -35.93
CA VAL A 805 -21.70 21.69 -35.56
C VAL A 805 -20.29 21.67 -34.98
N MET A 806 -19.36 22.45 -35.53
CA MET A 806 -17.99 22.57 -35.02
C MET A 806 -17.97 23.17 -33.61
N HIS A 807 -18.70 24.26 -33.38
CA HIS A 807 -18.81 24.89 -32.07
C HIS A 807 -19.50 23.97 -31.04
N TRP A 808 -20.50 23.18 -31.47
CA TRP A 808 -21.19 22.21 -30.61
C TRP A 808 -20.32 21.00 -30.23
N ILE A 809 -19.60 20.39 -31.18
CA ILE A 809 -18.85 19.15 -30.92
C ILE A 809 -17.47 19.45 -30.31
N ALA A 810 -16.82 20.54 -30.72
CA ALA A 810 -15.47 20.90 -30.30
C ALA A 810 -15.40 22.38 -29.89
N PRO A 811 -15.93 22.77 -28.72
CA PRO A 811 -15.71 24.08 -28.13
C PRO A 811 -14.22 24.43 -28.04
N ALA A 812 -13.87 25.71 -28.18
CA ALA A 812 -12.47 26.15 -28.04
C ALA A 812 -11.94 25.92 -26.62
N GLU A 813 -12.76 26.24 -25.61
CA GLU A 813 -12.48 26.04 -24.18
C GLU A 813 -12.20 24.57 -23.85
N ALA A 814 -13.02 23.64 -24.37
CA ALA A 814 -12.81 22.20 -24.19
C ALA A 814 -11.46 21.72 -24.72
N PHE A 815 -10.98 22.29 -25.82
CA PHE A 815 -9.68 21.97 -26.40
C PHE A 815 -8.53 22.49 -25.51
N MET A 816 -8.61 23.74 -25.05
CA MET A 816 -7.60 24.33 -24.15
C MET A 816 -7.53 23.61 -22.79
N ALA A 817 -8.70 23.29 -22.22
CA ALA A 817 -8.78 22.56 -20.96
C ALA A 817 -8.23 21.13 -21.08
N LEU A 818 -8.44 20.46 -22.22
CA LEU A 818 -7.92 19.12 -22.49
C LEU A 818 -6.39 19.11 -22.70
N ASP A 819 -5.85 20.13 -23.37
CA ASP A 819 -4.40 20.29 -23.57
C ASP A 819 -3.67 20.49 -22.23
N GLY A 820 -4.11 21.48 -21.43
CA GLY A 820 -3.56 21.71 -20.10
C GLY A 820 -3.78 20.54 -19.13
N ALA A 821 -4.84 19.74 -19.31
CA ALA A 821 -5.03 18.50 -18.59
C ALA A 821 -3.99 17.44 -18.96
N ILE A 822 -3.69 17.25 -20.25
CA ILE A 822 -2.66 16.32 -20.72
C ILE A 822 -1.28 16.75 -20.22
N GLU A 823 -0.96 18.04 -20.28
CA GLU A 823 0.29 18.60 -19.75
C GLU A 823 0.43 18.32 -18.25
N THR A 824 -0.60 18.62 -17.45
CA THR A 824 -0.55 18.43 -16.00
C THR A 824 -0.48 16.94 -15.62
N LEU A 825 -1.22 16.06 -16.32
CA LEU A 825 -1.11 14.60 -16.12
C LEU A 825 0.27 14.06 -16.53
N ASN A 826 0.91 14.64 -17.54
CA ASN A 826 2.31 14.34 -17.90
C ASN A 826 3.31 14.88 -16.88
N ALA A 827 3.02 15.98 -16.18
CA ALA A 827 3.83 16.46 -15.07
C ALA A 827 3.74 15.53 -13.86
N LEU A 828 2.53 15.05 -13.51
CA LEU A 828 2.33 14.09 -12.42
C LEU A 828 2.99 12.72 -12.71
N ASP A 829 2.83 12.17 -13.92
CA ASP A 829 3.49 10.91 -14.33
C ASP A 829 5.02 11.04 -14.37
N ARG A 830 5.57 12.19 -14.80
CA ARG A 830 7.01 12.46 -14.71
C ARG A 830 7.49 12.56 -13.27
N ARG A 831 6.77 13.31 -12.41
CA ARG A 831 7.10 13.44 -10.99
C ARG A 831 7.17 12.06 -10.33
N TRP A 832 6.10 11.28 -10.46
CA TRP A 832 5.99 9.91 -9.94
C TRP A 832 7.16 9.00 -10.31
N ARG A 833 7.68 9.09 -11.55
CA ARG A 833 8.84 8.31 -12.00
C ARG A 833 10.18 8.86 -11.52
N SER A 834 10.24 10.13 -11.13
CA SER A 834 11.46 10.79 -10.62
C SER A 834 11.57 10.77 -9.10
N THR A 835 10.47 10.56 -8.39
CA THR A 835 10.42 10.50 -6.93
C THR A 835 10.64 9.08 -6.45
N ASP A 836 11.38 8.91 -5.34
CA ASP A 836 11.69 7.60 -4.78
C ASP A 836 10.42 6.87 -4.33
N VAL A 837 10.51 5.54 -4.21
CA VAL A 837 9.42 4.66 -3.73
C VAL A 837 8.84 5.15 -2.39
N VAL A 838 9.68 5.76 -1.55
CA VAL A 838 9.31 6.34 -0.25
C VAL A 838 8.44 7.58 -0.41
N GLU A 839 8.86 8.55 -1.23
CA GLU A 839 8.07 9.76 -1.50
C GLU A 839 6.79 9.42 -2.26
N ASN A 840 6.85 8.48 -3.20
CA ASN A 840 5.69 7.95 -3.93
C ASN A 840 4.62 7.39 -2.98
N ARG A 841 5.03 6.60 -1.98
CA ARG A 841 4.12 6.05 -0.96
C ARG A 841 3.67 7.06 0.09
N SER A 842 4.30 8.23 0.17
CA SER A 842 3.95 9.22 1.18
C SER A 842 2.49 9.68 1.07
N LEU A 843 1.86 9.93 2.22
CA LEU A 843 0.51 10.47 2.28
C LEU A 843 0.40 11.82 1.55
N ALA A 844 1.47 12.61 1.53
CA ALA A 844 1.55 13.88 0.82
C ALA A 844 1.44 13.69 -0.70
N THR A 845 2.23 12.77 -1.28
CA THR A 845 2.17 12.43 -2.71
C THR A 845 0.83 11.82 -3.08
N LYS A 846 0.30 10.89 -2.28
CA LYS A 846 -1.05 10.35 -2.49
C LYS A 846 -2.12 11.44 -2.54
N VAL A 847 -2.12 12.36 -1.55
CA VAL A 847 -3.04 13.52 -1.54
C VAL A 847 -2.87 14.37 -2.79
N HIS A 848 -1.63 14.71 -3.15
CA HIS A 848 -1.34 15.59 -4.28
C HIS A 848 -1.81 14.98 -5.61
N LEU A 849 -1.50 13.70 -5.85
CA LEU A 849 -1.92 12.97 -7.06
C LEU A 849 -3.43 12.91 -7.21
N ILE A 850 -4.16 12.49 -6.17
CA ILE A 850 -5.62 12.35 -6.22
C ILE A 850 -6.28 13.73 -6.36
N VAL A 851 -5.90 14.72 -5.54
CA VAL A 851 -6.51 16.06 -5.57
C VAL A 851 -6.27 16.77 -6.90
N MET A 852 -5.06 16.70 -7.45
CA MET A 852 -4.79 17.32 -8.75
C MET A 852 -5.51 16.59 -9.89
N THR A 853 -5.42 15.26 -9.95
CA THR A 853 -6.01 14.46 -11.04
C THR A 853 -7.53 14.62 -11.11
N GLU A 854 -8.24 14.55 -9.98
CA GLU A 854 -9.69 14.75 -9.95
C GLU A 854 -10.10 16.21 -10.21
N ARG A 855 -9.34 17.20 -9.71
CA ARG A 855 -9.55 18.62 -10.05
C ARG A 855 -9.41 18.88 -11.56
N ILE A 856 -8.42 18.27 -12.20
CA ILE A 856 -8.21 18.35 -13.66
C ILE A 856 -9.37 17.67 -14.40
N ALA A 857 -9.77 16.46 -13.99
CA ALA A 857 -10.91 15.74 -14.58
C ALA A 857 -12.20 16.58 -14.52
N LEU A 858 -12.47 17.22 -13.39
CA LEU A 858 -13.62 18.13 -13.22
C LEU A 858 -13.50 19.39 -14.08
N ARG A 859 -12.30 19.97 -14.22
CA ARG A 859 -12.08 21.13 -15.11
C ARG A 859 -12.36 20.77 -16.58
N VAL A 860 -11.93 19.59 -17.02
CA VAL A 860 -12.24 19.08 -18.36
C VAL A 860 -13.75 18.86 -18.51
N ALA A 861 -14.42 18.18 -17.56
CA ALA A 861 -15.87 17.98 -17.61
C ALA A 861 -16.67 19.29 -17.66
N ARG A 862 -16.26 20.32 -16.89
CA ARG A 862 -16.84 21.66 -16.94
C ARG A 862 -16.65 22.33 -18.31
N SER A 863 -15.48 22.20 -18.92
CA SER A 863 -15.22 22.80 -20.25
C SER A 863 -16.01 22.19 -21.41
N PHE A 864 -16.53 20.96 -21.26
CA PHE A 864 -17.47 20.36 -22.22
C PHE A 864 -18.92 20.77 -21.98
N SER A 865 -19.22 21.41 -20.84
CA SER A 865 -20.55 21.85 -20.44
C SER A 865 -20.73 23.34 -20.73
N PRO A 866 -21.34 23.75 -21.87
CA PRO A 866 -21.48 25.16 -22.26
C PRO A 866 -22.61 25.88 -21.49
N ALA A 867 -22.99 25.35 -20.32
CA ALA A 867 -23.85 26.08 -19.41
C ALA A 867 -23.01 27.19 -18.78
N THR A 868 -23.49 28.42 -18.85
CA THR A 868 -23.01 29.51 -17.99
C THR A 868 -23.34 29.14 -16.56
N LEU A 869 -22.48 28.33 -15.93
CA LEU A 869 -22.58 28.04 -14.51
C LEU A 869 -22.55 29.40 -13.82
N LEU A 870 -23.62 29.72 -13.09
CA LEU A 870 -23.57 30.74 -12.05
C LEU A 870 -22.25 30.51 -11.29
N PRO A 871 -21.41 31.56 -11.10
CA PRO A 871 -20.15 31.42 -10.39
C PRO A 871 -20.42 30.60 -9.14
N GLU A 872 -19.87 29.38 -9.12
CA GLU A 872 -20.17 28.38 -8.09
C GLU A 872 -19.77 29.06 -6.78
N LEU A 873 -20.76 29.60 -6.06
CA LEU A 873 -20.59 30.46 -4.88
C LEU A 873 -19.52 29.79 -4.06
N ALA A 874 -18.33 30.39 -4.03
CA ALA A 874 -17.09 29.67 -3.71
C ALA A 874 -17.37 28.86 -2.46
N GLU A 875 -17.46 27.53 -2.60
CA GLU A 875 -18.00 26.67 -1.54
C GLU A 875 -17.00 26.81 -0.39
N GLY A 876 -17.33 27.72 0.53
CA GLY A 876 -16.51 28.08 1.66
C GLY A 876 -16.49 26.88 2.57
N ASP A 877 -15.44 26.07 2.46
CA ASP A 877 -15.14 24.96 3.38
C ASP A 877 -14.89 25.49 4.83
N ASP A 878 -14.99 26.81 5.05
CA ASP A 878 -14.81 27.51 6.33
C ASP A 878 -15.99 27.30 7.33
N ASP A 879 -17.22 27.07 6.84
CA ASP A 879 -18.44 27.00 7.68
C ASP A 879 -18.70 25.63 8.35
N GLU A 880 -17.93 24.55 8.07
CA GLU A 880 -18.07 23.28 8.82
C GLU A 880 -17.29 23.25 10.16
N SER A 881 -16.79 24.41 10.65
CA SER A 881 -15.99 24.51 11.89
C SER A 881 -16.79 24.62 13.20
N GLU A 882 -18.10 24.89 13.18
CA GLU A 882 -18.88 25.17 14.41
C GLU A 882 -19.49 23.94 15.14
N VAL A 883 -19.52 22.75 14.53
CA VAL A 883 -20.37 21.64 15.05
C VAL A 883 -19.65 20.62 15.95
N GLU A 884 -18.30 20.62 16.02
CA GLU A 884 -17.53 19.73 16.92
C GLU A 884 -17.06 20.40 18.22
N ALA A 885 -17.48 21.65 18.47
CA ALA A 885 -17.15 22.42 19.68
C ALA A 885 -17.81 21.92 21.00
N GLY A 886 -18.37 20.71 21.02
CA GLY A 886 -19.13 20.13 22.13
C GLY A 886 -18.31 19.38 23.19
N ASP A 887 -17.29 18.61 22.80
CA ASP A 887 -16.55 17.70 23.72
C ASP A 887 -15.01 17.77 23.60
N GLU A 888 -14.41 18.33 22.53
CA GLU A 888 -12.94 18.32 22.34
C GLU A 888 -12.23 19.63 22.74
N LYS A 889 -12.96 20.62 23.29
CA LYS A 889 -12.44 21.98 23.57
C LYS A 889 -11.40 22.10 24.70
N ALA A 890 -11.00 21.00 25.34
CA ALA A 890 -9.99 21.00 26.40
C ALA A 890 -8.54 20.85 25.89
N THR A 891 -8.32 20.38 24.65
CA THR A 891 -7.00 19.85 24.25
C THR A 891 -6.31 20.64 23.13
N GLU A 892 -7.03 21.26 22.20
CA GLU A 892 -6.42 21.95 21.03
C GLU A 892 -6.02 23.42 21.29
N ALA A 893 -6.58 24.08 22.30
CA ALA A 893 -6.35 25.51 22.56
C ALA A 893 -4.90 25.88 22.91
N SER A 894 -4.01 24.91 23.17
CA SER A 894 -2.62 25.13 23.53
C SER A 894 -1.61 25.08 22.36
N ILE A 895 -2.04 24.74 21.14
CA ILE A 895 -1.11 24.39 20.03
C ILE A 895 -1.09 25.45 18.91
N MET A 896 -2.08 26.35 18.83
CA MET A 896 -2.25 27.23 17.67
C MET A 896 -1.55 28.61 17.75
N GLU A 897 -0.91 28.98 18.88
CA GLU A 897 -0.41 30.34 19.14
C GLU A 897 1.09 30.58 18.79
N GLN A 898 1.70 29.77 17.91
CA GLN A 898 3.13 29.92 17.56
C GLN A 898 3.47 29.99 16.05
N ARG A 899 2.49 30.20 15.16
CA ARG A 899 2.78 30.40 13.71
C ARG A 899 2.08 31.62 13.08
N SER A 900 2.63 32.80 13.36
CA SER A 900 2.31 34.04 12.64
C SER A 900 3.53 34.95 12.43
N ARG A 901 4.38 34.60 11.46
CA ARG A 901 5.27 35.56 10.77
C ARG A 901 5.19 35.36 9.26
N PRO A 902 4.55 36.28 8.50
CA PRO A 902 4.53 36.20 7.06
C PRO A 902 5.89 36.66 6.48
N ILE A 903 6.52 35.83 5.66
CA ILE A 903 7.62 36.25 4.79
C ILE A 903 6.98 36.84 3.53
N SER A 904 7.07 38.16 3.38
CA SER A 904 6.58 38.86 2.19
C SER A 904 7.56 38.70 1.03
N ILE A 905 7.20 37.89 0.02
CA ILE A 905 7.90 37.87 -1.28
C ILE A 905 7.00 38.57 -2.30
N SER A 906 7.38 39.79 -2.68
CA SER A 906 6.72 40.55 -3.73
C SER A 906 7.13 40.02 -5.11
N VAL A 907 6.22 39.35 -5.81
CA VAL A 907 6.39 38.98 -7.23
C VAL A 907 5.58 39.95 -8.09
N ALA A 908 6.28 40.81 -8.83
CA ALA A 908 5.67 41.67 -9.84
C ALA A 908 5.60 40.96 -11.21
N PRO A 909 4.55 41.17 -12.02
CA PRO A 909 4.44 40.58 -13.35
C PRO A 909 5.18 41.44 -14.40
N SER A 910 6.37 41.03 -14.82
CA SER A 910 7.05 41.60 -15.97
C SER A 910 6.53 41.00 -17.27
N GLN A 911 5.74 41.77 -18.01
CA GLN A 911 5.21 41.43 -19.33
C GLN A 911 6.20 41.90 -20.40
N GLU A 912 7.04 41.00 -20.93
CA GLU A 912 7.96 41.31 -22.03
C GLU A 912 7.65 40.50 -23.29
N GLN A 913 7.57 41.21 -24.42
CA GLN A 913 7.24 40.64 -25.72
C GLN A 913 8.51 40.14 -26.41
N SER A 914 8.42 38.95 -27.01
CA SER A 914 9.50 38.35 -27.79
C SER A 914 9.78 39.14 -29.08
N ALA A 915 10.97 39.74 -29.17
CA ALA A 915 11.54 40.19 -30.44
C ALA A 915 12.45 39.09 -31.02
N ILE A 916 12.31 38.84 -32.32
CA ILE A 916 13.06 37.82 -33.06
C ILE A 916 14.38 38.41 -33.55
N SER A 917 15.51 37.76 -33.29
CA SER A 917 16.78 38.08 -33.96
C SER A 917 17.62 36.83 -34.24
N THR A 918 17.99 36.69 -35.51
CA THR A 918 18.75 35.60 -36.14
C THR A 918 20.20 35.52 -35.62
N PRO A 919 20.81 34.32 -35.47
CA PRO A 919 22.22 34.21 -35.12
C PRO A 919 23.15 34.31 -36.33
N SER A 920 24.20 35.12 -36.21
CA SER A 920 25.36 35.16 -37.11
C SER A 920 26.63 34.66 -36.41
N ILE A 921 27.24 33.63 -36.99
CA ILE A 921 28.66 33.23 -36.87
C ILE A 921 29.51 34.30 -37.60
N PRO A 922 30.75 34.68 -37.20
CA PRO A 922 31.84 33.80 -36.72
C PRO A 922 32.78 34.30 -35.59
N ASP A 923 33.73 33.41 -35.28
CA ASP A 923 35.15 33.63 -34.96
C ASP A 923 35.71 33.73 -33.51
N ALA A 924 36.39 32.63 -33.16
CA ALA A 924 37.83 32.55 -32.86
C ALA A 924 38.43 33.21 -31.59
N GLY A 925 38.93 32.32 -30.70
CA GLY A 925 40.22 32.50 -30.03
C GLY A 925 40.20 32.61 -28.50
N GLY A 926 40.92 31.71 -27.80
CA GLY A 926 41.19 31.84 -26.37
C GLY A 926 41.59 30.54 -25.66
N ARG A 927 42.88 30.38 -25.35
CA ARG A 927 43.44 29.23 -24.60
C ARG A 927 43.26 29.37 -23.08
N GLY A 928 43.28 28.23 -22.38
CA GLY A 928 43.56 28.09 -20.93
C GLY A 928 42.80 26.90 -20.35
N VAL A 929 43.31 25.67 -20.33
CA VAL A 929 44.43 25.15 -19.52
C VAL A 929 44.35 25.59 -18.06
N GLY A 930 43.93 24.67 -17.19
CA GLY A 930 43.95 24.81 -15.73
C GLY A 930 43.44 23.53 -15.06
N ALA A 931 44.31 22.75 -14.43
CA ALA A 931 43.99 21.48 -13.79
C ALA A 931 44.38 21.48 -12.31
N ALA A 932 43.48 20.97 -11.45
CA ALA A 932 43.71 20.40 -10.11
C ALA A 932 42.32 19.99 -9.57
N ALA A 933 42.03 18.77 -9.10
CA ALA A 933 42.71 17.90 -8.14
C ALA A 933 42.66 18.44 -6.70
N GLY A 934 41.90 17.78 -5.81
CA GLY A 934 41.81 18.13 -4.39
C GLY A 934 40.77 17.31 -3.63
N LYS A 935 41.19 16.16 -3.08
CA LYS A 935 40.41 15.43 -2.06
C LYS A 935 40.44 16.17 -0.73
N ARG A 936 39.34 16.12 0.01
CA ARG A 936 39.35 15.75 1.43
C ARG A 936 38.12 14.92 1.74
#